data_AF-A0A9P6PEI8-F1
#
_entry.id   AF-A0A9P6PEI8-F1
#
_cell.length_a   1.000
_cell.length_b   1.000
_cell.length_c   1.000
_cell.angle_alpha   90.00
_cell.angle_beta   90.00
_cell.angle_gamma   90.00
#
_symmetry.space_group_name_H-M   'P 1'
#
loop_
_entity.id
_entity.type
_entity.pdbx_description
1 polymer ?
#
loop_
_entity_poly.entity_id
_entity_poly.type
_entity_poly.pdbx_seq_one_letter_code
_entity_poly.pdbx_strand_id
1 'polypeptide(L)'
;MDHIRNFSIIAHIDHGKSTLADRIIHLCGGLSDREMEAQVLDSMDLERERGITIKAQTAALTYRARDGRVYNLNLIDTPGHVDFSYEVSRSLSACEGALLVVDASQGVEAQTVANCYTAIELGVEVVPVLNKIDLPAANPDNAIAEIGDVIGIDATDALQCSAKTGLGVQDVLEALIAKVPPPNGDGSAPLQALIIDSWFDNYVGVVMLVRIVNGALRPKDKIRMMASGAQYPVEHVGVFTPKSQNRDTLFAGEVGFVIAGIKELTAAKVGDTITHATRPATEPLPGFKEAKPQVFAGLYPVEANQYDALRESLEKLKLNDASLQYEPEERLEREFGMDLITTAPTVVYQVLMQDGSMVMVENPAKMPEPSKIAEIREPIVTVNLYMPQDYVGAVITLCTSKRGNQVNMAYHGRQVQLTYEIPMAEIVLDFFDRLKSISRGYASMDYEFKEHRASDVVKVDMLINGDKVDALSVIVHRSQSQYRGRGVAAKMREIIPRQMYDVAIQAAIGAHIIARENIKALRKNVLAKCYGGDITRKKKLLEKQKEGKRRMKQVGSVEIPQEAFLAILKNGISMNFALILFILVVLTGIAWVADKLVFLPQRRRAADAAVAEFDRQQQRVDERFRDENAAHVRATLREQRLRQPWWLEYSASFFPVILLVFVLRSFIVEPFKIPSGSMVPTLLVGDFILVNKYDYGIRLPIIDKKIISNRDPQRGDVVVFRYPKDGSIDYIKRVVGVPGDAVAYQDKHLTINGEAVPESPMPDYLDEDRLSMGQSAKYVRQYSETLGGKRHALLNDPAVPPFVIGADDYPYRDNCHYNDRGVMCKVPPGHYFVMGDNRDNSADSRYWGFVPDRNLVGRAFFVWLNFSNLKRVGSFE
;
A
#
# COMPACT_ATOMS: atom_id res chain seq x y z
N MET A 1 -25.04 -29.09 -27.00
CA MET A 1 -24.61 -27.74 -26.57
C MET A 1 -25.74 -27.03 -25.81
N ASP A 2 -27.00 -27.25 -26.16
CA ASP A 2 -28.19 -26.61 -25.55
C ASP A 2 -28.26 -26.65 -24.01
N HIS A 3 -27.64 -27.64 -23.36
CA HIS A 3 -27.60 -27.78 -21.91
C HIS A 3 -26.26 -27.35 -21.28
N ILE A 4 -25.43 -26.60 -21.99
CA ILE A 4 -24.19 -26.01 -21.46
C ILE A 4 -24.44 -24.53 -21.17
N ARG A 5 -23.91 -24.02 -20.06
CA ARG A 5 -23.86 -22.57 -19.76
C ARG A 5 -22.45 -22.22 -19.31
N ASN A 6 -21.81 -21.30 -20.05
CA ASN A 6 -20.54 -20.73 -19.64
C ASN A 6 -20.80 -19.36 -19.06
N PHE A 7 -20.40 -19.15 -17.81
CA PHE A 7 -20.65 -17.89 -17.13
C PHE A 7 -19.54 -17.52 -16.17
N SER A 8 -19.48 -16.23 -15.88
CA SER A 8 -18.57 -15.66 -14.89
C SER A 8 -19.34 -14.96 -13.79
N ILE A 9 -18.66 -14.59 -12.71
CA ILE A 9 -19.23 -13.76 -11.64
C ILE A 9 -18.45 -12.45 -11.58
N ILE A 10 -19.16 -11.34 -11.70
CA ILE A 10 -18.65 -9.97 -11.61
C ILE A 10 -19.15 -9.37 -10.29
N ALA A 11 -18.23 -8.92 -9.44
CA ALA A 11 -18.60 -8.25 -8.19
C ALA A 11 -17.48 -7.32 -7.72
N HIS A 12 -17.82 -6.37 -6.85
CA HIS A 12 -16.83 -5.63 -6.09
C HIS A 12 -16.24 -6.49 -4.96
N ILE A 13 -15.14 -6.01 -4.38
CA ILE A 13 -14.54 -6.59 -3.18
C ILE A 13 -15.62 -6.67 -2.09
N ASP A 14 -15.63 -7.78 -1.37
CA ASP A 14 -16.58 -8.08 -0.30
C ASP A 14 -18.06 -8.17 -0.71
N HIS A 15 -18.47 -8.02 -1.98
CA HIS A 15 -19.87 -8.26 -2.38
C HIS A 15 -20.30 -9.74 -2.29
N GLY A 16 -19.37 -10.63 -1.95
CA GLY A 16 -19.62 -12.04 -1.70
C GLY A 16 -19.53 -12.92 -2.96
N LYS A 17 -18.69 -12.54 -3.92
CA LYS A 17 -18.38 -13.31 -5.15
C LYS A 17 -17.92 -14.73 -4.82
N SER A 18 -16.81 -14.88 -4.09
CA SER A 18 -16.25 -16.20 -3.74
C SER A 18 -17.23 -17.03 -2.92
N THR A 19 -17.93 -16.40 -1.97
CA THR A 19 -18.96 -17.09 -1.17
C THR A 19 -20.13 -17.59 -2.01
N LEU A 20 -20.58 -16.81 -3.01
CA LEU A 20 -21.63 -17.23 -3.92
C LEU A 20 -21.14 -18.35 -4.84
N ALA A 21 -19.92 -18.24 -5.35
CA ALA A 21 -19.26 -19.25 -6.15
C ALA A 21 -19.18 -20.59 -5.40
N ASP A 22 -18.66 -20.60 -4.17
CA ASP A 22 -18.58 -21.78 -3.30
C ASP A 22 -19.97 -22.39 -3.05
N ARG A 23 -21.00 -21.54 -2.84
CA ARG A 23 -22.37 -22.00 -2.65
C ARG A 23 -22.95 -22.66 -3.91
N ILE A 24 -22.68 -22.09 -5.08
CA ILE A 24 -23.07 -22.67 -6.37
C ILE A 24 -22.41 -24.04 -6.55
N ILE A 25 -21.11 -24.14 -6.26
CA ILE A 25 -20.36 -25.39 -6.36
C ILE A 25 -20.95 -26.45 -5.41
N HIS A 26 -21.25 -26.07 -4.17
CA HIS A 26 -21.87 -26.96 -3.18
C HIS A 26 -23.22 -27.50 -3.65
N LEU A 27 -24.11 -26.64 -4.15
CA LEU A 27 -25.42 -27.05 -4.66
C LEU A 27 -25.35 -27.96 -5.89
N CYS A 28 -24.27 -27.87 -6.67
CA CYS A 28 -24.01 -28.74 -7.81
C CYS A 28 -23.27 -30.04 -7.43
N GLY A 29 -23.05 -30.29 -6.14
CA GLY A 29 -22.36 -31.48 -5.63
C GLY A 29 -20.83 -31.46 -5.81
N GLY A 30 -20.24 -30.29 -6.10
CA GLY A 30 -18.80 -30.13 -6.29
C GLY A 30 -18.00 -30.03 -4.98
N LEU A 31 -18.66 -29.83 -3.83
CA LEU A 31 -18.03 -29.75 -2.51
C LEU A 31 -18.82 -30.55 -1.47
N SER A 32 -18.12 -31.20 -0.56
CA SER A 32 -18.73 -31.76 0.66
C SER A 32 -19.02 -30.65 1.69
N ASP A 33 -19.93 -30.92 2.63
CA ASP A 33 -20.26 -29.97 3.71
C ASP A 33 -19.03 -29.56 4.55
N ARG A 34 -18.01 -30.42 4.64
CA ARG A 34 -16.73 -30.12 5.32
C ARG A 34 -15.82 -29.19 4.52
N GLU A 35 -15.87 -29.26 3.19
CA GLU A 35 -15.04 -28.43 2.32
C GLU A 35 -15.58 -27.00 2.20
N MET A 36 -16.85 -26.75 2.55
CA MET A 36 -17.45 -25.41 2.57
C MET A 36 -16.89 -24.46 3.64
N GLU A 37 -16.26 -24.95 4.71
CA GLU A 37 -15.75 -24.10 5.80
C GLU A 37 -14.51 -23.28 5.38
N ALA A 38 -13.86 -23.64 4.27
CA ALA A 38 -12.75 -22.90 3.67
C ALA A 38 -13.16 -22.40 2.27
N GLN A 39 -12.81 -21.16 1.92
CA GLN A 39 -12.99 -20.67 0.55
C GLN A 39 -12.17 -21.55 -0.41
N VAL A 40 -12.84 -22.27 -1.32
CA VAL A 40 -12.19 -23.37 -2.06
C VAL A 40 -11.57 -22.90 -3.37
N LEU A 41 -12.14 -21.88 -3.98
CA LEU A 41 -11.61 -21.30 -5.23
C LEU A 41 -10.35 -20.45 -4.98
N ASP A 42 -10.26 -19.79 -3.83
CA ASP A 42 -9.07 -19.00 -3.46
C ASP A 42 -7.93 -19.97 -3.03
N SER A 43 -7.18 -20.44 -4.02
CA SER A 43 -6.17 -21.49 -3.87
C SER A 43 -4.80 -20.96 -3.46
N MET A 44 -4.50 -19.69 -3.77
CA MET A 44 -3.23 -19.05 -3.42
C MET A 44 -3.25 -18.54 -1.97
N ASP A 45 -2.12 -18.69 -1.25
CA ASP A 45 -2.00 -18.19 0.12
C ASP A 45 -2.25 -16.67 0.20
N LEU A 46 -1.84 -15.91 -0.83
CA LEU A 46 -2.05 -14.47 -0.92
C LEU A 46 -3.53 -14.08 -1.10
N GLU A 47 -4.30 -14.89 -1.85
CA GLU A 47 -5.74 -14.69 -2.04
C GLU A 47 -6.46 -14.88 -0.70
N ARG A 48 -6.09 -15.91 0.06
CA ARG A 48 -6.64 -16.21 1.39
C ARG A 48 -6.25 -15.16 2.43
N GLU A 49 -5.01 -14.69 2.42
CA GLU A 49 -4.53 -13.66 3.36
C GLU A 49 -5.24 -12.32 3.14
N ARG A 50 -5.46 -11.94 1.87
CA ARG A 50 -6.04 -10.65 1.50
C ARG A 50 -7.55 -10.68 1.27
N GLY A 51 -8.16 -11.85 1.19
CA GLY A 51 -9.60 -12.01 0.91
C GLY A 51 -10.01 -11.54 -0.50
N ILE A 52 -9.11 -11.63 -1.48
CA ILE A 52 -9.36 -11.21 -2.87
C ILE A 52 -9.03 -12.33 -3.84
N THR A 53 -9.78 -12.43 -4.94
CA THR A 53 -9.42 -13.30 -6.07
C THR A 53 -8.44 -12.58 -6.98
N ILE A 54 -7.26 -13.16 -7.16
CA ILE A 54 -6.18 -12.62 -7.99
C ILE A 54 -6.21 -13.32 -9.35
N LYS A 55 -6.40 -14.65 -9.37
CA LYS A 55 -6.37 -15.44 -10.59
C LYS A 55 -7.72 -16.06 -10.89
N ALA A 56 -8.11 -16.06 -12.16
CA ALA A 56 -9.34 -16.72 -12.57
C ALA A 56 -9.27 -18.24 -12.34
N GLN A 57 -10.27 -18.78 -11.64
CA GLN A 57 -10.42 -20.21 -11.36
C GLN A 57 -11.69 -20.73 -12.01
N THR A 58 -11.62 -21.95 -12.55
CA THR A 58 -12.75 -22.54 -13.28
C THR A 58 -13.34 -23.74 -12.56
N ALA A 59 -14.66 -23.88 -12.60
CA ALA A 59 -15.38 -25.03 -12.11
C ALA A 59 -16.44 -25.49 -13.12
N ALA A 60 -16.28 -26.70 -13.64
CA ALA A 60 -17.28 -27.44 -14.40
C ALA A 60 -18.20 -28.17 -13.42
N LEU A 61 -19.47 -27.80 -13.43
CA LEU A 61 -20.49 -28.23 -12.48
C LEU A 61 -21.64 -28.92 -13.21
N THR A 62 -22.32 -29.82 -12.52
CA THR A 62 -23.51 -30.49 -13.03
C THR A 62 -24.69 -30.12 -12.16
N TYR A 63 -25.73 -29.55 -12.76
CA TYR A 63 -26.93 -29.11 -12.05
C TYR A 63 -28.19 -29.71 -12.68
N ARG A 64 -29.07 -30.28 -11.85
CA ARG A 64 -30.38 -30.76 -12.29
C ARG A 64 -31.40 -29.66 -12.05
N ALA A 65 -31.86 -29.03 -13.13
CA ALA A 65 -32.79 -27.91 -13.06
C ALA A 65 -34.22 -28.36 -12.74
N ARG A 66 -35.08 -27.39 -12.40
CA ARG A 66 -36.50 -27.62 -12.09
C ARG A 66 -37.28 -28.20 -13.27
N ASP A 67 -36.80 -28.01 -14.50
CA ASP A 67 -37.34 -28.63 -15.73
C ASP A 67 -37.03 -30.15 -15.84
N GLY A 68 -36.26 -30.69 -14.89
CA GLY A 68 -35.87 -32.10 -14.81
C GLY A 68 -34.65 -32.47 -15.66
N ARG A 69 -34.13 -31.54 -16.48
CA ARG A 69 -32.94 -31.72 -17.32
C ARG A 69 -31.67 -31.46 -16.53
N VAL A 70 -30.56 -31.99 -17.04
CA VAL A 70 -29.24 -31.82 -16.45
C VAL A 70 -28.45 -30.84 -17.31
N TYR A 71 -27.94 -29.79 -16.68
CA TYR A 71 -27.14 -28.74 -17.29
C TYR A 71 -25.69 -28.82 -16.81
N ASN A 72 -24.76 -28.60 -17.74
CA ASN A 72 -23.34 -28.44 -17.46
C ASN A 72 -23.05 -26.94 -17.32
N LEU A 73 -22.69 -26.52 -16.12
CA LEU A 73 -22.43 -25.11 -15.80
C LEU A 73 -20.91 -24.93 -15.66
N ASN A 74 -20.31 -24.15 -16.55
CA ASN A 74 -18.89 -23.79 -16.47
C ASN A 74 -18.78 -22.41 -15.86
N LEU A 75 -18.38 -22.37 -14.59
CA LEU A 75 -18.10 -21.17 -13.83
C LEU A 75 -16.65 -20.74 -14.08
N ILE A 76 -16.43 -19.47 -14.44
CA ILE A 76 -15.13 -18.82 -14.49
C ILE A 76 -15.15 -17.67 -13.48
N ASP A 77 -14.46 -17.85 -12.36
CA ASP A 77 -14.41 -16.82 -11.32
C ASP A 77 -13.48 -15.68 -11.75
N THR A 78 -13.96 -14.43 -11.75
CA THR A 78 -13.17 -13.28 -12.25
C THR A 78 -12.58 -12.45 -11.12
N PRO A 79 -11.40 -11.84 -11.28
CA PRO A 79 -10.89 -10.88 -10.31
C PRO A 79 -11.81 -9.66 -10.16
N GLY A 80 -12.09 -9.23 -8.93
CA GLY A 80 -12.91 -8.05 -8.64
C GLY A 80 -12.15 -6.71 -8.73
N HIS A 81 -10.83 -6.75 -8.96
CA HIS A 81 -9.98 -5.57 -8.93
C HIS A 81 -9.66 -5.03 -10.34
N VAL A 82 -9.69 -3.70 -10.47
CA VAL A 82 -9.38 -2.93 -11.70
C VAL A 82 -8.03 -3.27 -12.35
N ASP A 83 -7.03 -3.60 -11.54
CA ASP A 83 -5.67 -3.90 -12.02
C ASP A 83 -5.63 -5.21 -12.83
N PHE A 84 -6.64 -6.07 -12.71
CA PHE A 84 -6.77 -7.34 -13.44
C PHE A 84 -7.80 -7.27 -14.58
N SER A 85 -8.08 -6.07 -15.09
CA SER A 85 -9.03 -5.83 -16.19
C SER A 85 -8.73 -6.68 -17.43
N TYR A 86 -7.45 -6.94 -17.73
CA TYR A 86 -7.06 -7.88 -18.79
C TYR A 86 -7.51 -9.31 -18.49
N GLU A 87 -7.30 -9.82 -17.27
CA GLU A 87 -7.78 -11.15 -16.89
C GLU A 87 -9.30 -11.26 -16.92
N VAL A 88 -10.01 -10.22 -16.46
CA VAL A 88 -11.48 -10.14 -16.50
C VAL A 88 -11.98 -10.22 -17.95
N SER A 89 -11.39 -9.46 -18.87
CA SER A 89 -11.74 -9.50 -20.29
C SER A 89 -11.53 -10.88 -20.91
N ARG A 90 -10.40 -11.55 -20.62
CA ARG A 90 -10.14 -12.93 -21.09
C ARG A 90 -11.21 -13.90 -20.59
N SER A 91 -11.52 -13.86 -19.31
CA SER A 91 -12.52 -14.73 -18.68
C SER A 91 -13.92 -14.49 -19.22
N LEU A 92 -14.30 -13.22 -19.44
CA LEU A 92 -15.59 -12.86 -20.02
C LEU A 92 -15.73 -13.32 -21.47
N SER A 93 -14.67 -13.25 -22.28
CA SER A 93 -14.69 -13.74 -23.66
C SER A 93 -14.95 -15.25 -23.79
N ALA A 94 -14.71 -16.00 -22.70
CA ALA A 94 -14.97 -17.43 -22.63
C ALA A 94 -16.42 -17.76 -22.20
N CYS A 95 -17.23 -16.76 -21.91
CA CYS A 95 -18.57 -16.90 -21.35
C CYS A 95 -19.67 -16.39 -22.29
N GLU A 96 -20.85 -16.97 -22.16
CA GLU A 96 -22.10 -16.46 -22.76
C GLU A 96 -22.83 -15.50 -21.82
N GLY A 97 -22.58 -15.62 -20.50
CA GLY A 97 -23.23 -14.79 -19.49
C GLY A 97 -22.33 -14.42 -18.31
N ALA A 98 -22.79 -13.48 -17.51
CA ALA A 98 -22.13 -13.06 -16.28
C ALA A 98 -23.16 -12.76 -15.19
N LEU A 99 -22.93 -13.27 -13.97
CA LEU A 99 -23.69 -12.90 -12.78
C LEU A 99 -23.12 -11.60 -12.23
N LEU A 100 -23.92 -10.54 -12.21
CA LEU A 100 -23.57 -9.24 -11.63
C LEU A 100 -24.01 -9.22 -10.17
N VAL A 101 -23.06 -9.45 -9.26
CA VAL A 101 -23.33 -9.57 -7.83
C VAL A 101 -23.14 -8.22 -7.13
N VAL A 102 -24.23 -7.69 -6.61
CA VAL A 102 -24.29 -6.41 -5.90
C VAL A 102 -24.70 -6.66 -4.44
N ASP A 103 -23.95 -6.11 -3.48
CA ASP A 103 -24.31 -6.21 -2.07
C ASP A 103 -25.56 -5.34 -1.81
N ALA A 104 -26.65 -5.95 -1.35
CA ALA A 104 -27.90 -5.25 -1.09
C ALA A 104 -27.76 -4.16 -0.02
N SER A 105 -26.74 -4.20 0.83
CA SER A 105 -26.48 -3.19 1.87
C SER A 105 -25.59 -2.03 1.41
N GLN A 106 -24.71 -2.25 0.42
CA GLN A 106 -23.76 -1.25 -0.05
C GLN A 106 -24.20 -0.61 -1.37
N GLY A 107 -24.90 -1.36 -2.23
CA GLY A 107 -25.29 -0.88 -3.55
C GLY A 107 -24.19 -1.05 -4.60
N VAL A 108 -24.27 -0.26 -5.67
CA VAL A 108 -23.35 -0.37 -6.81
C VAL A 108 -22.04 0.37 -6.54
N GLU A 109 -20.96 -0.40 -6.51
CA GLU A 109 -19.61 0.11 -6.37
C GLU A 109 -18.91 0.24 -7.72
N ALA A 110 -17.97 1.19 -7.82
CA ALA A 110 -17.39 1.60 -9.09
C ALA A 110 -16.61 0.51 -9.85
N GLN A 111 -16.03 -0.45 -9.14
CA GLN A 111 -15.30 -1.57 -9.73
C GLN A 111 -16.23 -2.52 -10.48
N THR A 112 -17.42 -2.76 -9.91
CA THR A 112 -18.48 -3.57 -10.52
C THR A 112 -18.93 -2.96 -11.85
N VAL A 113 -18.98 -1.62 -11.91
CA VAL A 113 -19.38 -0.87 -13.12
C VAL A 113 -18.40 -1.11 -14.28
N ALA A 114 -17.09 -0.99 -14.04
CA ALA A 114 -16.07 -1.15 -15.08
C ALA A 114 -16.11 -2.53 -15.74
N ASN A 115 -16.11 -3.60 -14.93
CA ASN A 115 -16.15 -4.97 -15.42
C ASN A 115 -17.48 -5.30 -16.12
N CYS A 116 -18.58 -4.69 -15.66
CA CYS A 116 -19.88 -4.86 -16.30
C CYS A 116 -19.90 -4.25 -17.71
N TYR A 117 -19.27 -3.09 -17.94
CA TYR A 117 -19.14 -2.56 -19.31
C TYR A 117 -18.32 -3.45 -20.22
N THR A 118 -17.19 -3.99 -19.74
CA THR A 118 -16.42 -4.97 -20.52
C THR A 118 -17.27 -6.17 -20.93
N ALA A 119 -18.15 -6.65 -20.05
CA ALA A 119 -19.08 -7.74 -20.36
C ALA A 119 -20.08 -7.33 -21.46
N ILE A 120 -20.68 -6.14 -21.35
CA ILE A 120 -21.64 -5.62 -22.33
C ILE A 120 -20.97 -5.43 -23.71
N GLU A 121 -19.77 -4.88 -23.77
CA GLU A 121 -19.01 -4.68 -25.02
C GLU A 121 -18.66 -6.01 -25.71
N LEU A 122 -18.41 -7.06 -24.92
CA LEU A 122 -18.18 -8.42 -25.43
C LEU A 122 -19.48 -9.16 -25.81
N GLY A 123 -20.64 -8.55 -25.61
CA GLY A 123 -21.94 -9.16 -25.88
C GLY A 123 -22.32 -10.27 -24.90
N VAL A 124 -21.76 -10.25 -23.69
CA VAL A 124 -22.05 -11.21 -22.62
C VAL A 124 -23.36 -10.83 -21.92
N GLU A 125 -24.27 -11.78 -21.76
CA GLU A 125 -25.55 -11.55 -21.09
C GLU A 125 -25.36 -11.35 -19.58
N VAL A 126 -25.72 -10.18 -19.06
CA VAL A 126 -25.51 -9.83 -17.64
C VAL A 126 -26.78 -10.05 -16.82
N VAL A 127 -26.70 -10.90 -15.80
CA VAL A 127 -27.82 -11.23 -14.90
C VAL A 127 -27.60 -10.58 -13.53
N PRO A 128 -28.41 -9.59 -13.11
CA PRO A 128 -28.26 -8.92 -11.82
C PRO A 128 -28.70 -9.81 -10.64
N VAL A 129 -27.86 -9.88 -9.61
CA VAL A 129 -28.07 -10.63 -8.37
C VAL A 129 -27.74 -9.75 -7.18
N LEU A 130 -28.69 -9.59 -6.27
CA LEU A 130 -28.54 -8.88 -5.00
C LEU A 130 -28.17 -9.87 -3.91
N ASN A 131 -26.96 -9.73 -3.37
CA ASN A 131 -26.44 -10.61 -2.33
C ASN A 131 -26.54 -9.97 -0.94
N LYS A 132 -26.33 -10.78 0.10
CA LYS A 132 -26.34 -10.38 1.51
C LYS A 132 -27.66 -9.78 2.02
N ILE A 133 -28.78 -10.26 1.50
CA ILE A 133 -30.12 -9.89 1.98
C ILE A 133 -30.38 -10.29 3.45
N ASP A 134 -29.53 -11.14 4.04
CA ASP A 134 -29.57 -11.50 5.45
C ASP A 134 -29.10 -10.38 6.39
N LEU A 135 -28.43 -9.34 5.86
CA LEU A 135 -27.95 -8.24 6.68
C LEU A 135 -29.09 -7.27 7.06
N PRO A 136 -29.16 -6.80 8.32
CA PRO A 136 -30.17 -5.83 8.73
C PRO A 136 -30.12 -4.50 7.97
N ALA A 137 -28.97 -4.17 7.40
CA ALA A 137 -28.75 -2.96 6.60
C ALA A 137 -29.07 -3.16 5.11
N ALA A 138 -29.48 -4.35 4.68
CA ALA A 138 -29.83 -4.62 3.29
C ALA A 138 -31.01 -3.75 2.83
N ASN A 139 -30.84 -3.09 1.70
CA ASN A 139 -31.84 -2.29 1.03
C ASN A 139 -31.91 -2.65 -0.47
N PRO A 140 -32.58 -3.77 -0.81
CA PRO A 140 -32.67 -4.26 -2.19
C PRO A 140 -33.26 -3.23 -3.16
N ASP A 141 -34.28 -2.47 -2.75
CA ASP A 141 -34.95 -1.49 -3.61
C ASP A 141 -33.98 -0.38 -4.05
N ASN A 142 -33.13 0.09 -3.13
CA ASN A 142 -32.10 1.07 -3.46
C ASN A 142 -31.03 0.48 -4.38
N ALA A 143 -30.58 -0.74 -4.12
CA ALA A 143 -29.59 -1.42 -4.97
C ALA A 143 -30.13 -1.65 -6.40
N ILE A 144 -31.41 -1.99 -6.56
CA ILE A 144 -32.07 -2.12 -7.87
C ILE A 144 -32.06 -0.78 -8.61
N ALA A 145 -32.47 0.29 -7.92
CA ALA A 145 -32.47 1.63 -8.49
C ALA A 145 -31.06 2.07 -8.92
N GLU A 146 -30.04 1.76 -8.11
CA GLU A 146 -28.64 2.06 -8.45
C GLU A 146 -28.12 1.24 -9.62
N ILE A 147 -28.47 -0.04 -9.78
CA ILE A 147 -28.09 -0.82 -10.96
C ILE A 147 -28.69 -0.19 -12.22
N GLY A 148 -29.96 0.22 -12.18
CA GLY A 148 -30.59 0.92 -13.29
C GLY A 148 -29.92 2.27 -13.59
N ASP A 149 -29.67 3.08 -12.56
CA ASP A 149 -29.13 4.45 -12.70
C ASP A 149 -27.62 4.49 -13.05
N VAL A 150 -26.83 3.53 -12.55
CA VAL A 150 -25.36 3.53 -12.61
C VAL A 150 -24.79 2.48 -13.55
N ILE A 151 -25.49 1.40 -13.87
CA ILE A 151 -25.00 0.40 -14.83
C ILE A 151 -25.78 0.50 -16.14
N GLY A 152 -27.04 0.92 -16.08
CA GLY A 152 -27.91 1.03 -17.26
C GLY A 152 -28.53 -0.31 -17.67
N ILE A 153 -28.62 -1.26 -16.74
CA ILE A 153 -29.27 -2.57 -16.95
C ILE A 153 -30.62 -2.57 -16.24
N ASP A 154 -31.64 -3.18 -16.85
CA ASP A 154 -32.92 -3.43 -16.18
C ASP A 154 -32.74 -4.45 -15.05
N ALA A 155 -32.84 -3.97 -13.81
CA ALA A 155 -32.70 -4.76 -12.60
C ALA A 155 -34.02 -4.95 -11.84
N THR A 156 -35.16 -4.64 -12.47
CA THR A 156 -36.48 -4.74 -11.80
C THR A 156 -36.74 -6.16 -11.28
N ASP A 157 -36.30 -7.17 -12.03
CA ASP A 157 -36.38 -8.59 -11.66
C ASP A 157 -35.06 -9.14 -11.08
N ALA A 158 -34.25 -8.29 -10.43
CA ALA A 158 -32.98 -8.72 -9.83
C ALA A 158 -33.24 -9.74 -8.72
N LEU A 159 -32.50 -10.84 -8.78
CA LEU A 159 -32.68 -11.97 -7.86
C LEU A 159 -32.05 -11.66 -6.52
N GLN A 160 -32.77 -11.94 -5.46
CA GLN A 160 -32.32 -11.69 -4.09
C GLN A 160 -31.80 -13.00 -3.48
N CYS A 161 -30.55 -13.01 -3.03
CA CYS A 161 -29.95 -14.16 -2.38
C CYS A 161 -29.08 -13.80 -1.17
N SER A 162 -28.81 -14.80 -0.33
CA SER A 162 -27.79 -14.73 0.70
C SER A 162 -26.83 -15.90 0.49
N ALA A 163 -25.64 -15.62 -0.05
CA ALA A 163 -24.61 -16.64 -0.24
C ALA A 163 -24.18 -17.31 1.10
N LYS A 164 -24.29 -16.57 2.21
CA LYS A 164 -23.98 -17.05 3.56
C LYS A 164 -24.96 -18.12 4.03
N THR A 165 -26.26 -17.88 3.86
CA THR A 165 -27.31 -18.81 4.31
C THR A 165 -27.73 -19.82 3.25
N GLY A 166 -27.45 -19.54 1.98
CA GLY A 166 -27.90 -20.31 0.82
C GLY A 166 -29.27 -19.90 0.29
N LEU A 167 -29.98 -18.98 0.97
CA LEU A 167 -31.30 -18.51 0.54
C LEU A 167 -31.22 -17.88 -0.86
N GLY A 168 -32.12 -18.26 -1.78
CA GLY A 168 -32.24 -17.69 -3.12
C GLY A 168 -31.15 -18.12 -4.13
N VAL A 169 -30.08 -18.81 -3.71
CA VAL A 169 -28.99 -19.21 -4.63
C VAL A 169 -29.45 -20.23 -5.67
N GLN A 170 -30.42 -21.08 -5.33
CA GLN A 170 -31.02 -21.98 -6.32
C GLN A 170 -31.80 -21.19 -7.39
N ASP A 171 -32.51 -20.13 -7.01
CA ASP A 171 -33.22 -19.27 -7.98
C ASP A 171 -32.26 -18.52 -8.90
N VAL A 172 -31.07 -18.16 -8.39
CA VAL A 172 -29.96 -17.64 -9.22
C VAL A 172 -29.52 -18.66 -10.28
N LEU A 173 -29.38 -19.93 -9.94
CA LEU A 173 -29.03 -20.99 -10.91
C LEU A 173 -30.12 -21.20 -11.96
N GLU A 174 -31.39 -21.21 -11.56
CA GLU A 174 -32.51 -21.35 -12.49
C GLU A 174 -32.58 -20.17 -13.47
N ALA A 175 -32.40 -18.94 -12.97
CA ALA A 175 -32.40 -17.75 -13.81
C ALA A 175 -31.18 -17.68 -14.73
N LEU A 176 -30.01 -18.14 -14.27
CA LEU A 176 -28.82 -18.29 -15.11
C LEU A 176 -29.11 -19.21 -16.30
N ILE A 177 -29.74 -20.36 -16.07
CA ILE A 177 -30.09 -21.30 -17.14
C ILE A 177 -31.11 -20.70 -18.12
N ALA A 178 -32.06 -19.92 -17.59
CA ALA A 178 -33.13 -19.30 -18.37
C ALA A 178 -32.67 -18.10 -19.21
N LYS A 179 -31.79 -17.24 -18.66
CA LYS A 179 -31.36 -15.99 -19.28
C LYS A 179 -30.08 -16.13 -20.11
N VAL A 180 -29.09 -16.89 -19.62
CA VAL A 180 -27.81 -17.05 -20.33
C VAL A 180 -28.01 -18.00 -21.53
N PRO A 181 -27.59 -17.62 -22.75
CA PRO A 181 -27.71 -18.49 -23.91
C PRO A 181 -26.75 -19.69 -23.83
N PRO A 182 -27.05 -20.82 -24.51
CA PRO A 182 -26.07 -21.88 -24.71
C PRO A 182 -24.91 -21.42 -25.61
N PRO A 183 -23.71 -22.03 -25.48
CA PRO A 183 -22.60 -21.72 -26.36
C PRO A 183 -22.91 -22.10 -27.81
N ASN A 184 -22.46 -21.25 -28.73
CA ASN A 184 -22.52 -21.50 -30.17
C ASN A 184 -21.30 -22.30 -30.65
N GLY A 185 -21.50 -23.17 -31.63
CA GLY A 185 -20.43 -23.89 -32.33
C GLY A 185 -20.90 -25.19 -32.98
N ASP A 186 -20.00 -25.86 -33.69
CA ASP A 186 -20.24 -27.12 -34.39
C ASP A 186 -19.20 -28.16 -33.97
N GLY A 187 -19.67 -29.25 -33.35
CA GLY A 187 -18.81 -30.36 -32.93
C GLY A 187 -18.19 -31.16 -34.08
N SER A 188 -18.66 -30.99 -35.32
CA SER A 188 -18.15 -31.67 -36.52
C SER A 188 -17.15 -30.82 -37.32
N ALA A 189 -17.10 -29.51 -37.06
CA ALA A 189 -16.16 -28.58 -37.65
C ALA A 189 -14.70 -28.88 -37.21
N PRO A 190 -13.69 -28.36 -37.93
CA PRO A 190 -12.30 -28.40 -37.48
C PRO A 190 -12.16 -27.83 -36.07
N LEU A 191 -11.23 -28.39 -35.28
CA LEU A 191 -11.01 -27.95 -33.91
C LEU A 191 -10.62 -26.47 -33.89
N GLN A 192 -11.33 -25.69 -33.09
CA GLN A 192 -10.92 -24.35 -32.68
C GLN A 192 -11.10 -24.27 -31.17
N ALA A 193 -9.99 -24.32 -30.45
CA ALA A 193 -9.96 -24.14 -29.00
C ALA A 193 -9.17 -22.88 -28.64
N LEU A 194 -9.82 -21.95 -27.94
CA LEU A 194 -9.22 -20.70 -27.49
C LEU A 194 -8.46 -20.94 -26.18
N ILE A 195 -7.21 -20.53 -26.10
CA ILE A 195 -6.44 -20.56 -24.84
C ILE A 195 -6.88 -19.35 -24.00
N ILE A 196 -7.59 -19.59 -22.90
CA ILE A 196 -8.08 -18.57 -21.97
C ILE A 196 -6.97 -18.15 -21.01
N ASP A 197 -6.23 -19.12 -20.48
CA ASP A 197 -5.11 -18.92 -19.57
C ASP A 197 -4.10 -20.07 -19.69
N SER A 198 -2.88 -19.83 -19.21
CA SER A 198 -1.82 -20.83 -19.20
C SER A 198 -0.92 -20.63 -17.98
N TRP A 199 -0.53 -21.70 -17.30
CA TRP A 199 0.42 -21.65 -16.20
C TRP A 199 1.39 -22.82 -16.23
N PHE A 200 2.49 -22.68 -15.50
CA PHE A 200 3.48 -23.73 -15.37
C PHE A 200 3.18 -24.58 -14.14
N ASP A 201 3.10 -25.90 -14.33
CA ASP A 201 3.06 -26.90 -13.27
C ASP A 201 4.39 -27.68 -13.24
N ASN A 202 4.93 -27.90 -12.03
CA ASN A 202 6.25 -28.50 -11.86
C ASN A 202 6.33 -29.98 -12.32
N TYR A 203 5.20 -30.68 -12.41
CA TYR A 203 5.15 -32.11 -12.74
C TYR A 203 4.74 -32.35 -14.19
N VAL A 204 3.76 -31.59 -14.68
CA VAL A 204 3.17 -31.80 -16.02
C VAL A 204 3.60 -30.76 -17.04
N GLY A 205 4.36 -29.73 -16.65
CA GLY A 205 4.78 -28.63 -17.51
C GLY A 205 3.66 -27.61 -17.70
N VAL A 206 3.56 -27.04 -18.90
CA VAL A 206 2.56 -26.00 -19.18
C VAL A 206 1.17 -26.61 -19.27
N VAL A 207 0.27 -26.15 -18.41
CA VAL A 207 -1.16 -26.45 -18.43
C VAL A 207 -1.89 -25.31 -19.13
N MET A 208 -2.66 -25.63 -20.15
CA MET A 208 -3.46 -24.65 -20.90
C MET A 208 -4.93 -24.80 -20.52
N LEU A 209 -5.55 -23.73 -20.03
CA LEU A 209 -7.00 -23.65 -19.87
C LEU A 209 -7.60 -23.19 -21.20
N VAL A 210 -8.51 -23.98 -21.74
CA VAL A 210 -9.07 -23.79 -23.08
C VAL A 210 -10.59 -23.79 -23.07
N ARG A 211 -11.15 -23.02 -24.00
CA ARG A 211 -12.55 -23.10 -24.41
C ARG A 211 -12.64 -23.73 -25.79
N ILE A 212 -13.33 -24.86 -25.93
CA ILE A 212 -13.58 -25.45 -27.24
C ILE A 212 -14.73 -24.70 -27.90
N VAL A 213 -14.48 -23.96 -28.97
CA VAL A 213 -15.53 -23.27 -29.74
C VAL A 213 -16.11 -24.20 -30.80
N ASN A 214 -15.24 -24.89 -31.55
CA ASN A 214 -15.62 -25.84 -32.59
C ASN A 214 -14.83 -27.14 -32.49
N GLY A 215 -15.44 -28.23 -32.98
CA GLY A 215 -14.83 -29.56 -33.01
C GLY A 215 -14.79 -30.26 -31.64
N ALA A 216 -13.83 -31.16 -31.50
CA ALA A 216 -13.56 -31.90 -30.27
C ALA A 216 -12.07 -32.20 -30.15
N LEU A 217 -11.60 -32.35 -28.91
CA LEU A 217 -10.19 -32.59 -28.58
C LEU A 217 -10.05 -33.82 -27.68
N ARG A 218 -9.15 -34.73 -28.04
CA ARG A 218 -8.93 -36.01 -27.34
C ARG A 218 -7.46 -36.18 -26.96
N PRO A 219 -7.16 -36.96 -25.92
CA PRO A 219 -5.81 -37.46 -25.68
C PRO A 219 -5.27 -38.17 -26.93
N LYS A 220 -3.98 -37.99 -27.20
CA LYS A 220 -3.22 -38.47 -28.38
C LYS A 220 -3.50 -37.72 -29.69
N ASP A 221 -4.43 -36.79 -29.74
CA ASP A 221 -4.58 -35.92 -30.90
C ASP A 221 -3.29 -35.12 -31.13
N LYS A 222 -2.94 -34.89 -32.39
CA LYS A 222 -1.82 -34.01 -32.74
C LYS A 222 -2.37 -32.62 -32.99
N ILE A 223 -2.11 -31.70 -32.08
CA ILE A 223 -2.57 -30.32 -32.17
C ILE A 223 -1.51 -29.42 -32.80
N ARG A 224 -1.96 -28.28 -33.33
CA ARG A 224 -1.17 -27.21 -33.89
C ARG A 224 -1.58 -25.88 -33.25
N MET A 225 -0.61 -25.13 -32.76
CA MET A 225 -0.78 -23.75 -32.32
C MET A 225 -0.87 -22.85 -33.56
N MET A 226 -1.92 -22.04 -33.71
CA MET A 226 -2.11 -21.25 -34.93
C MET A 226 -1.14 -20.06 -35.01
N ALA A 227 -0.76 -19.45 -33.88
CA ALA A 227 0.18 -18.33 -33.87
C ALA A 227 1.62 -18.72 -34.20
N SER A 228 2.13 -19.81 -33.60
CA SER A 228 3.53 -20.25 -33.81
C SER A 228 3.68 -21.32 -34.91
N GLY A 229 2.60 -22.03 -35.24
CA GLY A 229 2.62 -23.19 -36.13
C GLY A 229 3.20 -24.46 -35.50
N ALA A 230 3.67 -24.41 -34.24
CA ALA A 230 4.23 -25.54 -33.54
C ALA A 230 3.19 -26.65 -33.33
N GLN A 231 3.64 -27.91 -33.34
CA GLN A 231 2.77 -29.08 -33.20
C GLN A 231 3.16 -29.88 -31.96
N TYR A 232 2.15 -30.28 -31.19
CA TYR A 232 2.32 -31.04 -29.96
C TYR A 232 1.34 -32.22 -29.93
N PRO A 233 1.75 -33.38 -29.38
CA PRO A 233 0.81 -34.43 -29.02
C PRO A 233 0.07 -34.04 -27.75
N VAL A 234 -1.24 -34.25 -27.70
CA VAL A 234 -2.03 -34.08 -26.48
C VAL A 234 -1.81 -35.28 -25.58
N GLU A 235 -1.36 -35.06 -24.36
CA GLU A 235 -1.17 -36.11 -23.36
C GLU A 235 -2.46 -36.33 -22.56
N HIS A 236 -3.01 -35.25 -22.02
CA HIS A 236 -4.20 -35.25 -21.19
C HIS A 236 -5.12 -34.09 -21.52
N VAL A 237 -6.43 -34.35 -21.43
CA VAL A 237 -7.46 -33.34 -21.39
C VAL A 237 -8.35 -33.59 -20.18
N GLY A 238 -8.96 -32.55 -19.64
CA GLY A 238 -9.83 -32.68 -18.48
C GLY A 238 -10.57 -31.40 -18.15
N VAL A 239 -11.30 -31.43 -17.06
CA VAL A 239 -12.05 -30.30 -16.51
C VAL A 239 -11.73 -30.14 -15.03
N PHE A 240 -11.96 -28.95 -14.48
CA PHE A 240 -11.85 -28.72 -13.04
C PHE A 240 -13.23 -28.85 -12.40
N THR A 241 -13.42 -29.79 -11.48
CA THR A 241 -14.66 -29.92 -10.67
C THR A 241 -14.33 -29.55 -9.22
N PRO A 242 -13.99 -28.28 -8.99
CA PRO A 242 -12.85 -27.77 -8.20
C PRO A 242 -11.49 -28.50 -8.24
N LYS A 243 -11.47 -29.84 -8.23
CA LYS A 243 -10.25 -30.64 -8.41
C LYS A 243 -10.09 -31.02 -9.89
N SER A 244 -8.86 -31.22 -10.35
CA SER A 244 -8.61 -31.66 -11.72
C SER A 244 -9.19 -33.07 -11.96
N GLN A 245 -10.03 -33.22 -12.97
CA GLN A 245 -10.59 -34.48 -13.41
C GLN A 245 -10.27 -34.71 -14.88
N ASN A 246 -9.54 -35.79 -15.19
CA ASN A 246 -9.26 -36.19 -16.57
C ASN A 246 -10.54 -36.61 -17.30
N ARG A 247 -10.61 -36.31 -18.60
CA ARG A 247 -11.69 -36.68 -19.51
C ARG A 247 -11.14 -37.36 -20.75
N ASP A 248 -11.97 -38.17 -21.40
CA ASP A 248 -11.60 -38.83 -22.66
C ASP A 248 -11.68 -37.87 -23.85
N THR A 249 -12.49 -36.82 -23.75
CA THR A 249 -12.72 -35.84 -24.82
C THR A 249 -13.23 -34.54 -24.20
N LEU A 250 -12.82 -33.41 -24.77
CA LEU A 250 -13.48 -32.11 -24.60
C LEU A 250 -14.25 -31.78 -25.87
N PHE A 251 -15.53 -31.47 -25.74
CA PHE A 251 -16.43 -31.15 -26.85
C PHE A 251 -16.63 -29.65 -27.01
N ALA A 252 -17.06 -29.22 -28.20
CA ALA A 252 -17.47 -27.85 -28.45
C ALA A 252 -18.45 -27.36 -27.36
N GLY A 253 -18.22 -26.14 -26.89
CA GLY A 253 -18.92 -25.47 -25.81
C GLY A 253 -18.32 -25.69 -24.42
N GLU A 254 -17.45 -26.69 -24.23
CA GLU A 254 -16.85 -27.00 -22.93
C GLU A 254 -15.60 -26.15 -22.64
N VAL A 255 -15.38 -25.89 -21.35
CA VAL A 255 -14.16 -25.28 -20.81
C VAL A 255 -13.40 -26.33 -20.01
N GLY A 256 -12.11 -26.48 -20.28
CA GLY A 256 -11.29 -27.51 -19.67
C GLY A 256 -9.80 -27.22 -19.80
N PHE A 257 -8.95 -28.12 -19.33
CA PHE A 257 -7.50 -28.02 -19.45
C PHE A 257 -6.94 -29.00 -20.48
N VAL A 258 -5.79 -28.63 -21.05
CA VAL A 258 -5.02 -29.42 -22.01
C VAL A 258 -3.56 -29.44 -21.58
N ILE A 259 -2.97 -30.63 -21.54
CA ILE A 259 -1.55 -30.88 -21.28
C ILE A 259 -0.96 -31.54 -22.53
N ALA A 260 0.09 -30.93 -23.09
CA ALA A 260 0.68 -31.35 -24.37
C ALA A 260 2.22 -31.42 -24.34
N GLY A 261 2.79 -31.68 -23.15
CA GLY A 261 4.25 -31.79 -22.97
C GLY A 261 5.03 -30.50 -23.26
N ILE A 262 4.36 -29.34 -23.26
CA ILE A 262 4.98 -28.04 -23.49
C ILE A 262 5.79 -27.64 -22.26
N LYS A 263 7.07 -27.27 -22.46
CA LYS A 263 7.99 -26.92 -21.36
C LYS A 263 8.11 -25.42 -21.10
N GLU A 264 7.82 -24.61 -22.11
CA GLU A 264 7.99 -23.15 -22.04
C GLU A 264 6.64 -22.47 -22.20
N LEU A 265 6.28 -21.59 -21.27
CA LEU A 265 4.98 -20.90 -21.29
C LEU A 265 4.80 -20.03 -22.54
N THR A 266 5.91 -19.48 -23.06
CA THR A 266 5.96 -18.67 -24.28
C THR A 266 5.45 -19.40 -25.53
N ALA A 267 5.45 -20.74 -25.53
CA ALA A 267 4.92 -21.55 -26.62
C ALA A 267 3.38 -21.68 -26.58
N ALA A 268 2.76 -21.46 -25.42
CA ALA A 268 1.32 -21.50 -25.21
C ALA A 268 0.77 -20.10 -24.96
N LYS A 269 0.72 -19.28 -26.01
CA LYS A 269 0.26 -17.89 -25.90
C LYS A 269 -1.22 -17.83 -25.57
N VAL A 270 -1.56 -17.08 -24.52
CA VAL A 270 -2.95 -16.79 -24.19
C VAL A 270 -3.60 -16.03 -25.34
N GLY A 271 -4.77 -16.49 -25.77
CA GLY A 271 -5.50 -15.96 -26.93
C GLY A 271 -5.15 -16.63 -28.25
N ASP A 272 -4.17 -17.54 -28.27
CA ASP A 272 -3.93 -18.38 -29.43
C ASP A 272 -5.08 -19.39 -29.61
N THR A 273 -5.21 -19.88 -30.85
CA THR A 273 -6.14 -20.93 -31.22
C THR A 273 -5.39 -22.24 -31.40
N ILE A 274 -5.84 -23.27 -30.69
CA ILE A 274 -5.40 -24.65 -30.90
C ILE A 274 -6.31 -25.30 -31.94
N THR A 275 -5.70 -25.93 -32.93
CA THR A 275 -6.41 -26.72 -33.96
C THR A 275 -5.77 -28.08 -34.18
N HIS A 276 -6.43 -28.98 -34.93
CA HIS A 276 -5.84 -30.26 -35.31
C HIS A 276 -4.77 -30.08 -36.37
N ALA A 277 -3.63 -30.77 -36.24
CA ALA A 277 -2.56 -30.71 -37.24
C ALA A 277 -2.96 -31.36 -38.58
N THR A 278 -3.82 -32.38 -38.53
CA THR A 278 -4.28 -33.15 -39.71
C THR A 278 -5.48 -32.52 -40.41
N ARG A 279 -6.33 -31.82 -39.66
CA ARG A 279 -7.50 -31.09 -40.15
C ARG A 279 -7.55 -29.70 -39.50
N PRO A 280 -6.64 -28.79 -39.89
CA PRO A 280 -6.56 -27.48 -39.27
C PRO A 280 -7.78 -26.62 -39.63
N ALA A 281 -8.17 -25.75 -38.69
CA ALA A 281 -9.09 -24.66 -38.96
C ALA A 281 -8.47 -23.68 -39.96
N THR A 282 -9.30 -23.06 -40.80
CA THR A 282 -8.88 -22.11 -41.83
C THR A 282 -8.45 -20.78 -41.24
N GLU A 283 -9.13 -20.33 -40.19
CA GLU A 283 -8.90 -19.04 -39.54
C GLU A 283 -8.79 -19.23 -38.02
N PRO A 284 -7.91 -18.48 -37.35
CA PRO A 284 -7.86 -18.46 -35.89
C PRO A 284 -9.10 -17.79 -35.34
N LEU A 285 -9.46 -18.12 -34.10
CA LEU A 285 -10.45 -17.37 -33.35
C LEU A 285 -9.94 -15.93 -33.13
N PRO A 286 -10.84 -14.94 -32.94
CA PRO A 286 -10.46 -13.61 -32.50
C PRO A 286 -9.70 -13.73 -31.18
N GLY A 287 -8.37 -13.67 -31.25
CA GLY A 287 -7.49 -13.83 -30.10
C GLY A 287 -7.41 -12.55 -29.27
N PHE A 288 -6.64 -12.61 -28.18
CA PHE A 288 -6.36 -11.43 -27.37
C PHE A 288 -5.25 -10.58 -28.01
N LYS A 289 -5.40 -9.25 -27.97
CA LYS A 289 -4.25 -8.36 -28.20
C LYS A 289 -3.27 -8.59 -27.03
N GLU A 290 -2.02 -8.94 -27.34
CA GLU A 290 -0.96 -8.98 -26.32
C GLU A 290 -0.92 -7.65 -25.56
N ALA A 291 -1.03 -7.72 -24.23
CA ALA A 291 -0.87 -6.56 -23.36
C ALA A 291 0.59 -6.08 -23.50
N LYS A 292 0.80 -5.04 -24.32
CA LYS A 292 2.12 -4.42 -24.46
C LYS A 292 2.40 -3.59 -23.21
N PRO A 293 3.55 -3.77 -22.54
CA PRO A 293 3.92 -2.95 -21.41
C PRO A 293 3.89 -1.48 -21.80
N GLN A 294 3.06 -0.77 -21.08
CA GLN A 294 2.76 0.63 -21.29
C GLN A 294 3.52 1.49 -20.26
N VAL A 295 3.91 0.89 -19.14
CA VAL A 295 4.56 1.54 -18.00
C VAL A 295 5.85 0.81 -17.67
N PHE A 296 6.92 1.59 -17.48
CA PHE A 296 8.24 1.07 -17.17
C PHE A 296 8.70 1.68 -15.84
N ALA A 297 9.23 0.84 -14.94
CA ALA A 297 9.88 1.31 -13.73
C ALA A 297 11.21 0.56 -13.58
N GLY A 298 12.24 1.26 -13.12
CA GLY A 298 13.47 0.63 -12.69
C GLY A 298 13.27 0.02 -11.30
N LEU A 299 13.51 -1.28 -11.20
CA LEU A 299 13.53 -2.03 -9.95
C LEU A 299 14.99 -2.27 -9.57
N TYR A 300 15.40 -1.72 -8.44
CA TYR A 300 16.75 -1.86 -7.93
C TYR A 300 16.70 -2.51 -6.55
N PRO A 301 17.53 -3.52 -6.27
CA PRO A 301 17.67 -3.98 -4.90
C PRO A 301 18.33 -2.88 -4.06
N VAL A 302 17.95 -2.78 -2.78
CA VAL A 302 18.58 -1.85 -1.83
C VAL A 302 20.07 -2.16 -1.70
N GLU A 303 20.43 -3.44 -1.66
CA GLU A 303 21.82 -3.87 -1.61
C GLU A 303 22.26 -4.46 -2.97
N ALA A 304 23.48 -4.17 -3.42
CA ALA A 304 23.96 -4.65 -4.73
C ALA A 304 24.10 -6.19 -4.78
N ASN A 305 24.38 -6.82 -3.64
CA ASN A 305 24.42 -8.27 -3.53
C ASN A 305 23.06 -8.94 -3.77
N GLN A 306 21.95 -8.21 -3.87
CA GLN A 306 20.63 -8.80 -4.02
C GLN A 306 20.19 -8.90 -5.50
N TYR A 307 21.06 -8.57 -6.45
CA TYR A 307 20.69 -8.51 -7.87
C TYR A 307 20.26 -9.84 -8.50
N ASP A 308 21.06 -10.92 -8.37
CA ASP A 308 20.73 -12.17 -9.11
C ASP A 308 19.43 -12.77 -8.66
N ALA A 309 19.17 -12.64 -7.38
CA ALA A 309 17.94 -13.15 -6.88
C ALA A 309 16.81 -12.26 -7.39
N LEU A 310 16.90 -10.92 -7.39
CA LEU A 310 15.90 -10.08 -8.04
C LEU A 310 15.58 -10.57 -9.46
N ARG A 311 16.62 -10.87 -10.23
CA ARG A 311 16.49 -11.50 -11.55
C ARG A 311 15.74 -12.84 -11.48
N GLU A 312 16.16 -13.79 -10.65
CA GLU A 312 15.52 -15.10 -10.52
C GLU A 312 14.05 -15.03 -10.06
N SER A 313 13.67 -14.12 -9.16
CA SER A 313 12.26 -13.95 -8.81
C SER A 313 11.47 -13.30 -9.93
N LEU A 314 12.04 -12.33 -10.65
CA LEU A 314 11.39 -11.78 -11.84
C LEU A 314 11.22 -12.85 -12.93
N GLU A 315 12.18 -13.77 -13.09
CA GLU A 315 12.06 -14.94 -13.96
C GLU A 315 10.92 -15.86 -13.51
N LYS A 316 10.89 -16.24 -12.22
CA LYS A 316 9.81 -17.08 -11.66
C LYS A 316 8.44 -16.41 -11.74
N LEU A 317 8.37 -15.09 -11.56
CA LEU A 317 7.13 -14.34 -11.67
C LEU A 317 6.66 -14.26 -13.12
N LYS A 318 7.59 -14.02 -14.07
CA LYS A 318 7.33 -14.01 -15.51
C LYS A 318 6.84 -15.37 -16.03
N LEU A 319 7.20 -16.48 -15.39
CA LEU A 319 6.64 -17.80 -15.71
C LEU A 319 5.13 -17.90 -15.45
N ASN A 320 4.59 -17.06 -14.57
CA ASN A 320 3.17 -17.08 -14.21
C ASN A 320 2.39 -15.84 -14.70
N ASP A 321 3.09 -14.74 -14.98
CA ASP A 321 2.50 -13.48 -15.46
C ASP A 321 3.03 -13.14 -16.87
N ALA A 322 2.17 -13.36 -17.87
CA ALA A 322 2.48 -13.10 -19.27
C ALA A 322 2.60 -11.59 -19.62
N SER A 323 2.10 -10.70 -18.75
CA SER A 323 2.15 -9.25 -18.95
C SER A 323 3.47 -8.63 -18.46
N LEU A 324 4.18 -9.31 -17.55
CA LEU A 324 5.44 -8.85 -16.99
C LEU A 324 6.58 -8.96 -18.01
N GLN A 325 7.17 -7.82 -18.36
CA GLN A 325 8.42 -7.75 -19.12
C GLN A 325 9.49 -7.06 -18.29
N TYR A 326 10.71 -7.59 -18.30
CA TYR A 326 11.88 -6.97 -17.67
C TYR A 326 13.11 -7.14 -18.56
N GLU A 327 14.01 -6.16 -18.51
CA GLU A 327 15.33 -6.20 -19.14
C GLU A 327 16.39 -5.99 -18.04
N PRO A 328 17.38 -6.89 -17.90
CA PRO A 328 18.44 -6.73 -16.92
C PRO A 328 19.41 -5.60 -17.31
N GLU A 329 19.71 -4.72 -16.36
CA GLU A 329 20.78 -3.72 -16.46
C GLU A 329 21.89 -4.15 -15.47
N GLU A 330 23.09 -4.48 -15.98
CA GLU A 330 24.11 -5.21 -15.21
C GLU A 330 24.59 -4.48 -13.94
N ARG A 331 24.43 -5.12 -12.79
CA ARG A 331 25.44 -5.16 -11.70
C ARG A 331 25.21 -6.34 -10.75
N LEU A 332 26.17 -7.28 -10.77
CA LEU A 332 26.42 -8.48 -9.93
C LEU A 332 26.11 -8.29 -8.42
N GLU A 333 25.73 -9.25 -7.55
CA GLU A 333 25.28 -10.67 -7.56
C GLU A 333 24.68 -11.05 -6.16
N ARG A 334 23.60 -11.87 -6.12
CA ARG A 334 23.10 -12.92 -5.16
C ARG A 334 22.22 -12.82 -3.84
N GLU A 335 21.01 -13.40 -3.94
CA GLU A 335 20.09 -14.11 -2.97
C GLU A 335 19.18 -13.36 -1.93
N PHE A 336 17.82 -13.57 -2.04
CA PHE A 336 16.66 -12.94 -1.33
C PHE A 336 16.51 -13.37 0.14
N GLY A 337 15.89 -12.59 1.06
CA GLY A 337 14.89 -11.52 0.93
C GLY A 337 15.41 -10.07 0.85
N MET A 338 14.75 -9.27 0.02
CA MET A 338 15.26 -7.96 -0.42
C MET A 338 14.28 -6.85 -0.17
N ASP A 339 14.82 -5.72 0.27
CA ASP A 339 14.15 -4.45 0.11
C ASP A 339 14.40 -3.95 -1.32
N LEU A 340 13.32 -3.58 -2.02
CA LEU A 340 13.38 -3.08 -3.40
C LEU A 340 13.13 -1.57 -3.42
N ILE A 341 13.83 -0.90 -4.34
CA ILE A 341 13.70 0.51 -4.67
C ILE A 341 13.12 0.61 -6.08
N THR A 342 11.97 1.28 -6.22
CA THR A 342 11.33 1.54 -7.51
C THR A 342 11.55 2.98 -7.96
N THR A 343 12.00 3.22 -9.20
CA THR A 343 12.00 4.58 -9.74
C THR A 343 10.59 5.07 -9.99
N ALA A 344 10.43 6.38 -10.19
CA ALA A 344 9.20 6.91 -10.76
C ALA A 344 8.91 6.18 -12.09
N PRO A 345 7.67 5.71 -12.31
CA PRO A 345 7.36 5.03 -13.54
C PRO A 345 7.39 5.99 -14.74
N THR A 346 7.76 5.44 -15.89
CA THR A 346 8.08 6.14 -17.15
C THR A 346 7.35 5.49 -18.32
N VAL A 347 7.35 6.18 -19.46
CA VAL A 347 6.72 5.75 -20.73
C VAL A 347 7.75 5.86 -21.85
N VAL A 348 7.49 5.18 -22.98
CA VAL A 348 8.39 5.20 -24.14
C VAL A 348 8.18 6.46 -24.97
N TYR A 349 9.24 7.24 -25.17
CA TYR A 349 9.25 8.41 -26.05
C TYR A 349 9.90 8.07 -27.40
N GLN A 350 9.38 8.68 -28.47
CA GLN A 350 10.02 8.65 -29.78
C GLN A 350 10.86 9.91 -29.98
N VAL A 351 12.17 9.76 -30.11
CA VAL A 351 13.10 10.86 -30.32
C VAL A 351 13.55 10.84 -31.77
N LEU A 352 13.16 11.87 -32.53
CA LEU A 352 13.69 12.12 -33.86
C LEU A 352 15.01 12.87 -33.72
N MET A 353 16.06 12.26 -34.26
CA MET A 353 17.41 12.81 -34.26
C MET A 353 17.59 13.80 -35.42
N GLN A 354 18.57 14.70 -35.31
CA GLN A 354 18.91 15.68 -36.36
C GLN A 354 19.36 15.02 -37.67
N ASP A 355 19.86 13.78 -37.61
CA ASP A 355 20.23 12.98 -38.79
C ASP A 355 19.04 12.25 -39.44
N GLY A 356 17.83 12.42 -38.90
CA GLY A 356 16.60 11.79 -39.37
C GLY A 356 16.34 10.39 -38.81
N SER A 357 17.26 9.81 -38.02
CA SER A 357 17.02 8.54 -37.34
C SER A 357 16.03 8.69 -36.18
N MET A 358 15.31 7.61 -35.86
CA MET A 358 14.34 7.58 -34.77
C MET A 358 14.80 6.63 -33.68
N VAL A 359 14.86 7.12 -32.44
CA VAL A 359 15.29 6.37 -31.25
C VAL A 359 14.13 6.27 -30.28
N MET A 360 13.85 5.07 -29.79
CA MET A 360 12.89 4.84 -28.71
C MET A 360 13.61 5.03 -27.37
N VAL A 361 13.08 5.88 -26.50
CA VAL A 361 13.66 6.19 -25.19
C VAL A 361 12.67 5.83 -24.10
N GLU A 362 12.95 4.74 -23.39
CA GLU A 362 12.19 4.27 -22.22
C GLU A 362 12.75 4.84 -20.89
N ASN A 363 14.07 5.02 -20.82
CA ASN A 363 14.77 5.48 -19.63
C ASN A 363 15.33 6.89 -19.86
N PRO A 364 15.06 7.87 -18.97
CA PRO A 364 15.67 9.21 -19.02
C PRO A 364 17.19 9.19 -19.20
N ALA A 365 17.91 8.21 -18.63
CA ALA A 365 19.35 8.08 -18.79
C ALA A 365 19.78 7.87 -20.26
N LYS A 366 19.00 7.09 -21.03
CA LYS A 366 19.24 6.81 -22.47
C LYS A 366 18.86 7.98 -23.39
N MET A 367 18.32 9.08 -22.85
CA MET A 367 17.95 10.26 -23.64
C MET A 367 19.18 10.86 -24.34
N PRO A 368 19.13 11.05 -25.68
CA PRO A 368 20.23 11.67 -26.42
C PRO A 368 20.53 13.10 -25.96
N GLU A 369 21.74 13.57 -26.27
CA GLU A 369 22.13 14.96 -26.01
C GLU A 369 21.19 15.94 -26.73
N PRO A 370 20.73 17.01 -26.07
CA PRO A 370 19.77 17.96 -26.65
C PRO A 370 20.18 18.54 -28.01
N SER A 371 21.48 18.69 -28.28
CA SER A 371 21.99 19.19 -29.56
C SER A 371 21.78 18.23 -30.73
N LYS A 372 21.59 16.93 -30.46
CA LYS A 372 21.34 15.89 -31.47
C LYS A 372 19.86 15.64 -31.72
N ILE A 373 18.98 16.23 -30.91
CA ILE A 373 17.54 16.02 -30.96
C ILE A 373 16.91 17.04 -31.91
N ALA A 374 16.09 16.57 -32.84
CA ALA A 374 15.26 17.42 -33.69
C ALA A 374 13.86 17.59 -33.08
N GLU A 375 13.25 16.50 -32.64
CA GLU A 375 11.88 16.49 -32.12
C GLU A 375 11.72 15.35 -31.11
N ILE A 376 10.96 15.58 -30.05
CA ILE A 376 10.58 14.53 -29.11
C ILE A 376 9.06 14.36 -29.20
N ARG A 377 8.63 13.11 -29.36
CA ARG A 377 7.23 12.72 -29.43
C ARG A 377 6.89 11.88 -28.22
N GLU A 378 5.85 12.30 -27.50
CA GLU A 378 5.33 11.57 -26.35
C GLU A 378 4.15 10.68 -26.77
N PRO A 379 3.93 9.55 -26.08
CA PRO A 379 2.79 8.68 -26.35
C PRO A 379 1.49 9.32 -25.85
N ILE A 380 0.51 9.43 -26.74
CA ILE A 380 -0.85 9.89 -26.47
C ILE A 380 -1.76 8.67 -26.43
N VAL A 381 -2.60 8.59 -25.40
CA VAL A 381 -3.63 7.57 -25.27
C VAL A 381 -5.01 8.22 -25.39
N THR A 382 -5.94 7.48 -25.97
CA THR A 382 -7.37 7.77 -25.88
C THR A 382 -7.86 7.17 -24.57
N VAL A 383 -8.41 8.01 -23.70
CA VAL A 383 -8.91 7.65 -22.37
C VAL A 383 -10.43 7.74 -22.39
N ASN A 384 -11.09 6.63 -22.12
CA ASN A 384 -12.53 6.56 -21.95
C ASN A 384 -12.85 6.53 -20.45
N LEU A 385 -13.55 7.55 -19.97
CA LEU A 385 -13.92 7.72 -18.58
C LEU A 385 -15.44 7.58 -18.46
N TYR A 386 -15.89 6.71 -17.55
CA TYR A 386 -17.32 6.53 -17.26
C TYR A 386 -17.60 6.96 -15.84
N MET A 387 -18.58 7.84 -15.65
CA MET A 387 -18.92 8.36 -14.33
C MET A 387 -20.37 8.86 -14.25
N PRO A 388 -20.95 8.97 -13.04
CA PRO A 388 -22.19 9.72 -12.83
C PRO A 388 -22.03 11.21 -13.14
N GLN A 389 -23.13 11.86 -13.57
CA GLN A 389 -23.16 13.29 -13.92
C GLN A 389 -22.55 14.23 -12.84
N ASP A 390 -22.73 13.91 -11.56
CA ASP A 390 -22.30 14.74 -10.44
C ASP A 390 -20.77 14.96 -10.37
N TYR A 391 -19.98 14.05 -10.95
CA TYR A 391 -18.52 14.09 -10.85
C TYR A 391 -17.83 14.70 -12.08
N VAL A 392 -18.57 14.95 -13.16
CA VAL A 392 -18.04 15.37 -14.46
C VAL A 392 -17.15 16.62 -14.35
N GLY A 393 -17.59 17.64 -13.61
CA GLY A 393 -16.83 18.89 -13.47
C GLY A 393 -15.46 18.68 -12.81
N ALA A 394 -15.39 17.84 -11.79
CA ALA A 394 -14.13 17.52 -11.10
C ALA A 394 -13.20 16.72 -12.02
N VAL A 395 -13.74 15.73 -12.75
CA VAL A 395 -12.97 14.87 -13.66
C VAL A 395 -12.43 15.66 -14.86
N ILE A 396 -13.22 16.55 -15.46
CA ILE A 396 -12.76 17.47 -16.53
C ILE A 396 -11.60 18.33 -16.02
N THR A 397 -11.70 18.87 -14.81
CA THR A 397 -10.64 19.68 -14.20
C THR A 397 -9.35 18.88 -14.04
N LEU A 398 -9.44 17.62 -13.58
CA LEU A 398 -8.30 16.72 -13.49
C LEU A 398 -7.68 16.44 -14.87
N CYS A 399 -8.48 16.04 -15.85
CA CYS A 399 -8.01 15.73 -17.21
C CYS A 399 -7.31 16.96 -17.84
N THR A 400 -7.90 18.14 -17.70
CA THR A 400 -7.34 19.40 -18.21
C THR A 400 -6.01 19.74 -17.53
N SER A 401 -5.92 19.58 -16.20
CA SER A 401 -4.66 19.80 -15.46
C SER A 401 -3.53 18.86 -15.90
N LYS A 402 -3.91 17.73 -16.50
CA LYS A 402 -3.05 16.65 -16.99
C LYS A 402 -2.84 16.73 -18.50
N ARG A 403 -3.06 17.91 -19.11
CA ARG A 403 -2.88 18.19 -20.55
C ARG A 403 -3.80 17.36 -21.46
N GLY A 404 -4.91 16.88 -20.92
CA GLY A 404 -5.93 16.16 -21.68
C GLY A 404 -6.70 17.06 -22.62
N ASN A 405 -6.94 16.59 -23.84
CA ASN A 405 -7.83 17.22 -24.80
C ASN A 405 -9.15 16.45 -24.87
N GLN A 406 -10.28 17.12 -24.65
CA GLN A 406 -11.59 16.48 -24.73
C GLN A 406 -11.97 16.20 -26.19
N VAL A 407 -12.24 14.94 -26.51
CA VAL A 407 -12.66 14.50 -27.85
C VAL A 407 -14.17 14.37 -27.92
N ASN A 408 -14.78 13.74 -26.91
CA ASN A 408 -16.21 13.48 -26.89
C ASN A 408 -16.77 13.53 -25.47
N MET A 409 -18.07 13.82 -25.37
CA MET A 409 -18.86 13.70 -24.16
C MET A 409 -20.25 13.18 -24.55
N ALA A 410 -20.60 11.99 -24.08
CA ALA A 410 -21.89 11.36 -24.33
C ALA A 410 -22.64 11.15 -23.01
N TYR A 411 -23.95 11.42 -23.03
CA TYR A 411 -24.83 11.19 -21.90
C TYR A 411 -25.63 9.91 -22.13
N HIS A 412 -25.56 8.99 -21.17
CA HIS A 412 -26.33 7.75 -21.14
C HIS A 412 -27.21 7.77 -19.89
N GLY A 413 -28.35 8.47 -19.98
CA GLY A 413 -29.21 8.72 -18.81
C GLY A 413 -28.50 9.58 -17.76
N ARG A 414 -28.32 9.04 -16.54
CA ARG A 414 -27.63 9.71 -15.43
C ARG A 414 -26.10 9.59 -15.49
N GLN A 415 -25.59 8.90 -16.51
CA GLN A 415 -24.17 8.68 -16.70
C GLN A 415 -23.59 9.53 -17.81
N VAL A 416 -22.29 9.76 -17.70
CA VAL A 416 -21.51 10.51 -18.66
C VAL A 416 -20.28 9.69 -19.02
N GLN A 417 -20.12 9.46 -20.32
CA GLN A 417 -18.90 8.96 -20.91
C GLN A 417 -18.10 10.17 -21.43
N LEU A 418 -16.89 10.35 -20.93
CA LEU A 418 -15.94 11.33 -21.44
C LEU A 418 -14.84 10.60 -22.20
N THR A 419 -14.56 11.05 -23.42
CA THR A 419 -13.39 10.58 -24.18
C THR A 419 -12.38 11.70 -24.26
N TYR A 420 -11.17 11.45 -23.76
CA TYR A 420 -10.06 12.39 -23.75
C TYR A 420 -8.84 11.81 -24.47
N GLU A 421 -8.04 12.67 -25.07
CA GLU A 421 -6.67 12.33 -25.46
C GLU A 421 -5.72 12.89 -24.41
N ILE A 422 -5.04 12.02 -23.68
CA ILE A 422 -4.16 12.41 -22.58
C ILE A 422 -2.74 11.87 -22.85
N PRO A 423 -1.69 12.67 -22.61
CA PRO A 423 -0.33 12.16 -22.60
C PRO A 423 -0.16 11.08 -21.54
N MET A 424 0.32 9.93 -21.97
CA MET A 424 0.40 8.73 -21.12
C MET A 424 1.26 8.94 -19.88
N ALA A 425 2.34 9.72 -20.00
CA ALA A 425 3.23 10.08 -18.88
C ALA A 425 2.49 10.79 -17.72
N GLU A 426 1.37 11.46 -18.01
CA GLU A 426 0.55 12.16 -17.01
C GLU A 426 -0.42 11.22 -16.30
N ILE A 427 -0.81 10.11 -16.95
CA ILE A 427 -1.69 9.06 -16.40
C ILE A 427 -0.92 8.17 -15.44
N VAL A 428 0.27 7.74 -15.86
CA VAL A 428 1.14 6.83 -15.09
C VAL A 428 1.51 7.41 -13.71
N LEU A 429 1.51 8.73 -13.59
CA LEU A 429 1.84 9.44 -12.35
C LEU A 429 0.59 9.97 -11.64
N ASP A 430 0.12 9.24 -10.64
CA ASP A 430 -0.88 9.70 -9.65
C ASP A 430 -2.25 10.08 -10.27
N PHE A 431 -2.52 9.75 -11.55
CA PHE A 431 -3.80 10.09 -12.18
C PHE A 431 -4.93 9.21 -11.64
N PHE A 432 -4.69 7.90 -11.57
CA PHE A 432 -5.70 6.93 -11.17
C PHE A 432 -6.15 7.14 -9.72
N ASP A 433 -5.20 7.36 -8.80
CA ASP A 433 -5.48 7.64 -7.40
C ASP A 433 -6.26 8.94 -7.22
N ARG A 434 -5.90 9.99 -7.98
CA ARG A 434 -6.66 11.25 -7.99
C ARG A 434 -8.05 11.08 -8.57
N LEU A 435 -8.19 10.35 -9.69
CA LEU A 435 -9.47 10.10 -10.35
C LEU A 435 -10.43 9.42 -9.36
N LYS A 436 -9.98 8.36 -8.71
CA LYS A 436 -10.73 7.67 -7.66
C LYS A 436 -11.08 8.61 -6.51
N SER A 437 -10.14 9.42 -6.04
CA SER A 437 -10.38 10.33 -4.91
C SER A 437 -11.46 11.37 -5.23
N ILE A 438 -11.39 12.02 -6.39
CA ILE A 438 -12.35 13.08 -6.78
C ILE A 438 -13.72 12.52 -7.16
N SER A 439 -13.77 11.27 -7.64
CA SER A 439 -15.01 10.60 -8.02
C SER A 439 -15.60 9.72 -6.92
N ARG A 440 -14.97 9.68 -5.72
CA ARG A 440 -15.30 8.70 -4.66
C ARG A 440 -15.30 7.24 -5.15
N GLY A 441 -14.42 6.93 -6.09
CA GLY A 441 -14.34 5.63 -6.75
C GLY A 441 -15.17 5.53 -8.02
N TYR A 442 -16.32 6.21 -8.14
CA TYR A 442 -17.31 6.03 -9.22
C TYR A 442 -16.84 6.25 -10.66
N ALA A 443 -15.72 6.93 -10.88
CA ALA A 443 -15.17 7.09 -12.22
C ALA A 443 -14.31 5.87 -12.56
N SER A 444 -14.71 5.13 -13.58
CA SER A 444 -13.85 4.13 -14.22
C SER A 444 -13.10 4.76 -15.39
N MET A 445 -11.98 4.15 -15.75
CA MET A 445 -11.14 4.59 -16.84
C MET A 445 -10.63 3.38 -17.60
N ASP A 446 -10.77 3.43 -18.91
CA ASP A 446 -10.02 2.59 -19.86
C ASP A 446 -9.15 3.49 -20.74
N TYR A 447 -8.04 2.98 -21.25
CA TYR A 447 -7.23 3.72 -22.20
C TYR A 447 -6.57 2.84 -23.26
N GLU A 448 -6.53 3.34 -24.49
CA GLU A 448 -5.84 2.71 -25.61
C GLU A 448 -4.78 3.66 -26.20
N PHE A 449 -3.61 3.12 -26.53
CA PHE A 449 -2.58 3.87 -27.24
C PHE A 449 -3.11 4.38 -28.59
N LYS A 450 -2.99 5.69 -28.83
CA LYS A 450 -3.44 6.33 -30.06
C LYS A 450 -2.29 6.56 -31.03
N GLU A 451 -1.32 7.38 -30.62
CA GLU A 451 -0.20 7.80 -31.47
C GLU A 451 0.95 8.40 -30.65
N HIS A 452 2.11 8.61 -31.28
CA HIS A 452 3.17 9.46 -30.73
C HIS A 452 3.03 10.87 -31.30
N ARG A 453 2.96 11.88 -30.42
CA ARG A 453 2.73 13.28 -30.80
C ARG A 453 3.88 14.17 -30.34
N ALA A 454 4.29 15.08 -31.22
CA ALA A 454 5.29 16.11 -30.93
C ALA A 454 4.93 16.88 -29.66
N SER A 455 5.87 17.02 -28.72
CA SER A 455 5.62 17.71 -27.45
C SER A 455 6.89 18.37 -26.91
N ASP A 456 6.73 19.48 -26.19
CA ASP A 456 7.84 20.19 -25.55
C ASP A 456 8.23 19.53 -24.22
N VAL A 457 8.74 18.32 -24.32
CA VAL A 457 9.25 17.53 -23.19
C VAL A 457 10.75 17.73 -23.03
N VAL A 458 11.20 17.72 -21.78
CA VAL A 458 12.59 17.96 -21.41
C VAL A 458 13.02 16.92 -20.38
N LYS A 459 14.28 16.50 -20.49
CA LYS A 459 14.96 15.74 -19.44
C LYS A 459 15.43 16.70 -18.35
N VAL A 460 14.96 16.45 -17.13
CA VAL A 460 15.42 17.15 -15.92
C VAL A 460 16.39 16.24 -15.19
N ASP A 461 17.65 16.65 -15.16
CA ASP A 461 18.74 15.99 -14.44
C ASP A 461 18.82 16.53 -13.01
N MET A 462 18.99 15.63 -12.04
CA MET A 462 19.32 16.01 -10.67
C MET A 462 20.84 15.95 -10.47
N LEU A 463 21.43 17.02 -9.93
CA LEU A 463 22.86 17.13 -9.66
C LEU A 463 23.13 17.43 -8.19
N ILE A 464 24.15 16.79 -7.64
CA ILE A 464 24.68 17.08 -6.31
C ILE A 464 26.13 17.51 -6.46
N ASN A 465 26.44 18.75 -6.09
CA ASN A 465 27.75 19.38 -6.30
C ASN A 465 28.26 19.39 -7.76
N GLY A 466 27.37 19.16 -8.72
CA GLY A 466 27.71 19.06 -10.14
C GLY A 466 27.74 17.62 -10.67
N ASP A 467 27.75 16.63 -9.78
CA ASP A 467 27.68 15.22 -10.16
C ASP A 467 26.24 14.82 -10.44
N LYS A 468 25.99 14.15 -11.58
CA LYS A 468 24.64 13.73 -11.98
C LYS A 468 24.19 12.52 -11.16
N VAL A 469 22.90 12.50 -10.82
CA VAL A 469 22.22 11.39 -10.14
C VAL A 469 21.19 10.83 -11.11
N ASP A 470 21.62 9.91 -11.98
CA ASP A 470 20.81 9.42 -13.11
C ASP A 470 19.48 8.81 -12.66
N ALA A 471 19.47 8.09 -11.53
CA ALA A 471 18.28 7.41 -11.00
C ALA A 471 17.16 8.38 -10.53
N LEU A 472 17.44 9.68 -10.39
CA LEU A 472 16.44 10.71 -10.09
C LEU A 472 16.08 11.58 -11.31
N SER A 473 16.65 11.28 -12.47
CA SER A 473 16.36 12.01 -13.70
C SER A 473 14.96 11.67 -14.19
N VAL A 474 14.22 12.67 -14.66
CA VAL A 474 12.84 12.50 -15.11
C VAL A 474 12.60 13.23 -16.43
N ILE A 475 11.80 12.63 -17.31
CA ILE A 475 11.30 13.30 -18.50
C ILE A 475 9.95 13.92 -18.15
N VAL A 476 9.82 15.23 -18.35
CA VAL A 476 8.63 16.00 -17.99
C VAL A 476 8.34 17.06 -19.04
N HIS A 477 7.10 17.50 -19.13
CA HIS A 477 6.76 18.65 -19.97
C HIS A 477 7.43 19.93 -19.45
N ARG A 478 7.92 20.79 -20.35
CA ARG A 478 8.71 22.00 -19.99
C ARG A 478 8.01 22.90 -18.99
N SER A 479 6.69 23.09 -19.12
CA SER A 479 5.89 23.92 -18.19
C SER A 479 5.92 23.42 -16.74
N GLN A 480 6.08 22.12 -16.51
CA GLN A 480 6.15 21.52 -15.17
C GLN A 480 7.59 21.34 -14.65
N SER A 481 8.61 21.45 -15.52
CA SER A 481 10.01 21.17 -15.19
C SER A 481 10.50 21.91 -13.95
N GLN A 482 10.20 23.21 -13.84
CA GLN A 482 10.60 24.06 -12.71
C GLN A 482 9.98 23.59 -11.39
N TYR A 483 8.67 23.32 -11.40
CA TYR A 483 7.93 22.93 -10.21
C TYR A 483 8.40 21.55 -9.71
N ARG A 484 8.50 20.56 -10.61
CA ARG A 484 8.96 19.22 -10.26
C ARG A 484 10.43 19.22 -9.82
N GLY A 485 11.32 19.84 -10.58
CA GLY A 485 12.74 19.92 -10.25
C GLY A 485 12.99 20.58 -8.89
N ARG A 486 12.24 21.64 -8.57
CA ARG A 486 12.29 22.26 -7.25
C ARG A 486 11.75 21.36 -6.14
N GLY A 487 10.65 20.65 -6.38
CA GLY A 487 10.07 19.70 -5.43
C GLY A 487 11.05 18.59 -5.04
N VAL A 488 11.71 17.98 -6.03
CA VAL A 488 12.73 16.95 -5.79
C VAL A 488 13.94 17.54 -5.06
N ALA A 489 14.45 18.71 -5.48
CA ALA A 489 15.59 19.36 -4.84
C ALA A 489 15.31 19.74 -3.37
N ALA A 490 14.10 20.23 -3.06
CA ALA A 490 13.70 20.59 -1.70
C ALA A 490 13.64 19.35 -0.79
N LYS A 491 13.06 18.25 -1.28
CA LYS A 491 12.97 16.99 -0.52
C LYS A 491 14.35 16.39 -0.28
N MET A 492 15.23 16.42 -1.29
CA MET A 492 16.64 16.02 -1.13
C MET A 492 17.37 16.86 -0.06
N ARG A 493 17.10 18.17 0.00
CA ARG A 493 17.72 19.06 1.00
C ARG A 493 17.33 18.68 2.43
N GLU A 494 16.10 18.25 2.65
CA GLU A 494 15.62 17.84 3.97
C GLU A 494 16.31 16.58 4.47
N ILE A 495 16.67 15.68 3.56
CA ILE A 495 17.16 14.35 3.94
C ILE A 495 18.68 14.25 3.91
N ILE A 496 19.36 14.96 3.01
CA ILE A 496 20.82 14.92 2.95
C ILE A 496 21.40 15.67 4.16
N PRO A 497 22.19 15.00 5.02
CA PRO A 497 22.74 15.62 6.22
C PRO A 497 23.75 16.72 5.87
N ARG A 498 23.88 17.69 6.78
CA ARG A 498 24.82 18.81 6.62
C ARG A 498 26.26 18.32 6.66
N GLN A 499 27.04 18.68 5.65
CA GLN A 499 28.46 18.34 5.55
C GLN A 499 29.37 19.46 6.07
N MET A 500 30.68 19.21 6.15
CA MET A 500 31.67 20.23 6.52
C MET A 500 31.88 21.31 5.44
N TYR A 501 31.31 21.11 4.26
CA TYR A 501 31.26 22.04 3.12
C TYR A 501 29.80 22.26 2.67
N ASP A 502 29.58 23.32 1.88
CA ASP A 502 28.25 23.61 1.34
C ASP A 502 27.94 22.57 0.25
N VAL A 503 26.82 21.87 0.37
CA VAL A 503 26.33 20.93 -0.65
C VAL A 503 25.28 21.65 -1.50
N ALA A 504 25.48 21.69 -2.81
CA ALA A 504 24.52 22.24 -3.75
C ALA A 504 23.71 21.10 -4.37
N ILE A 505 22.39 21.14 -4.23
CA ILE A 505 21.45 20.26 -4.92
C ILE A 505 20.81 21.07 -6.02
N GLN A 506 20.86 20.57 -7.24
CA GLN A 506 20.46 21.30 -8.44
C GLN A 506 19.56 20.42 -9.30
N ALA A 507 18.54 21.00 -9.88
CA ALA A 507 17.83 20.42 -11.01
C ALA A 507 18.24 21.20 -12.26
N ALA A 508 18.59 20.53 -13.34
CA ALA A 508 19.02 21.17 -14.58
C ALA A 508 18.37 20.54 -15.81
N ILE A 509 18.25 21.34 -16.87
CA ILE A 509 17.93 20.89 -18.22
C ILE A 509 19.17 21.14 -19.07
N GLY A 510 19.89 20.07 -19.42
CA GLY A 510 21.22 20.18 -20.01
C GLY A 510 22.16 21.00 -19.11
N ALA A 511 22.71 22.08 -19.63
CA ALA A 511 23.60 22.98 -18.88
C ALA A 511 22.86 24.02 -18.00
N HIS A 512 21.54 24.19 -18.18
CA HIS A 512 20.78 25.24 -17.52
C HIS A 512 20.20 24.75 -16.19
N ILE A 513 20.66 25.32 -15.07
CA ILE A 513 20.12 25.03 -13.74
C ILE A 513 18.76 25.73 -13.59
N ILE A 514 17.71 24.93 -13.44
CA ILE A 514 16.33 25.41 -13.29
C ILE A 514 15.96 25.61 -11.81
N ALA A 515 16.41 24.73 -10.93
CA ALA A 515 16.21 24.86 -9.48
C ALA A 515 17.51 24.58 -8.73
N ARG A 516 17.70 25.24 -7.59
CA ARG A 516 18.88 25.04 -6.73
C ARG A 516 18.52 25.21 -5.27
N GLU A 517 18.84 24.19 -4.49
CA GLU A 517 18.82 24.19 -3.03
C GLU A 517 20.26 24.06 -2.51
N ASN A 518 20.57 24.68 -1.37
CA ASN A 518 21.91 24.58 -0.77
C ASN A 518 21.80 24.15 0.68
N ILE A 519 22.48 23.05 1.02
CA ILE A 519 22.68 22.62 2.40
C ILE A 519 23.93 23.32 2.93
N LYS A 520 23.75 24.15 3.95
CA LYS A 520 24.84 24.95 4.51
C LYS A 520 25.83 24.08 5.27
N ALA A 521 27.12 24.34 5.07
CA ALA A 521 28.21 23.68 5.77
C ALA A 521 28.06 23.81 7.29
N LEU A 522 28.46 22.77 8.01
CA LEU A 522 28.75 22.84 9.44
C LEU A 522 29.87 23.84 9.68
N ARG A 523 29.75 24.66 10.73
CA ARG A 523 30.76 25.67 11.09
C ARG A 523 31.34 25.30 12.45
N LYS A 524 32.63 24.95 12.48
CA LYS A 524 33.39 24.92 13.74
C LYS A 524 33.68 26.35 14.17
N ASN A 525 33.44 26.70 15.43
CA ASN A 525 33.80 28.01 15.98
C ASN A 525 35.31 28.09 16.21
N VAL A 526 36.08 28.38 15.16
CA VAL A 526 37.54 28.50 15.22
C VAL A 526 38.02 29.70 16.05
N LEU A 527 37.13 30.65 16.34
CA LEU A 527 37.43 31.85 17.12
C LEU A 527 37.17 31.68 18.63
N ALA A 528 36.62 30.54 19.07
CA ALA A 528 36.20 30.32 20.45
C ALA A 528 37.33 30.55 21.49
N LYS A 529 38.59 30.31 21.11
CA LYS A 529 39.78 30.50 21.97
C LYS A 529 40.51 31.83 21.73
N CYS A 530 39.96 32.75 20.93
CA CYS A 530 40.55 34.05 20.64
C CYS A 530 40.03 35.12 21.62
N TYR A 531 40.59 35.16 22.82
CA TYR A 531 40.28 36.17 23.84
C TYR A 531 41.12 37.43 23.58
N GLY A 532 40.66 38.32 22.70
CA GLY A 532 41.35 39.59 22.42
C GLY A 532 40.91 40.32 21.14
N GLY A 533 41.42 41.55 20.98
CA GLY A 533 41.17 42.45 19.84
C GLY A 533 42.06 42.24 18.62
N ASP A 534 42.98 41.26 18.63
CA ASP A 534 43.87 41.00 17.50
C ASP A 534 43.11 40.39 16.31
N ILE A 535 42.74 41.26 15.37
CA ILE A 535 42.04 40.93 14.13
C ILE A 535 42.89 40.00 13.25
N THR A 536 44.22 40.06 13.33
CA THR A 536 45.13 39.30 12.48
C THR A 536 45.05 37.81 12.77
N ARG A 537 45.04 37.43 14.06
CA ARG A 537 44.88 36.04 14.50
C ARG A 537 43.51 35.46 14.13
N LYS A 538 42.45 36.27 14.26
CA LYS A 538 41.08 35.88 13.85
C LYS A 538 41.01 35.64 12.33
N LYS A 539 41.57 36.55 11.52
CA LYS A 539 41.64 36.41 10.05
C LYS A 539 42.40 35.15 9.63
N LYS A 540 43.56 34.86 10.25
CA LYS A 540 44.37 33.68 9.93
C LYS A 540 43.63 32.36 10.17
N LEU A 541 42.86 32.27 11.25
CA LEU A 541 42.06 31.08 11.56
C LEU A 541 40.86 30.92 10.60
N LEU A 542 40.22 32.03 10.23
CA LEU A 542 39.13 32.04 9.24
C LEU A 542 39.64 31.65 7.85
N GLU A 543 40.80 32.12 7.41
CA GLU A 543 41.40 31.73 6.13
C GLU A 543 41.76 30.24 6.10
N LYS A 544 42.38 29.71 7.17
CA LYS A 544 42.64 28.26 7.29
C LYS A 544 41.36 27.42 7.24
N GLN A 545 40.29 27.89 7.89
CA GLN A 545 39.00 27.20 7.84
C GLN A 545 38.40 27.23 6.43
N LYS A 546 38.51 28.37 5.74
CA LYS A 546 38.00 28.56 4.37
C LYS A 546 38.75 27.68 3.37
N GLU A 547 40.07 27.62 3.44
CA GLU A 547 40.91 26.73 2.63
C GLU A 547 40.60 25.26 2.90
N GLY A 548 40.49 24.85 4.17
CA GLY A 548 40.13 23.49 4.55
C GLY A 548 38.77 23.08 3.97
N LYS A 549 37.75 23.95 4.06
CA LYS A 549 36.44 23.69 3.45
C LYS A 549 36.49 23.60 1.92
N ARG A 550 37.29 24.44 1.27
CA ARG A 550 37.46 24.40 -0.20
C ARG A 550 38.11 23.09 -0.64
N ARG A 551 39.12 22.60 0.10
CA ARG A 551 39.76 21.31 -0.15
C ARG A 551 38.81 20.14 0.09
N MET A 552 38.04 20.16 1.19
CA MET A 552 37.03 19.12 1.46
C MET A 552 35.94 19.07 0.38
N LYS A 553 35.53 20.22 -0.18
CA LYS A 553 34.57 20.26 -1.29
C LYS A 553 35.10 19.63 -2.58
N GLN A 554 36.40 19.72 -2.85
CA GLN A 554 37.01 19.16 -4.07
C GLN A 554 37.21 17.64 -4.02
N VAL A 555 37.29 17.07 -2.81
CA VAL A 555 37.60 15.64 -2.61
C VAL A 555 36.41 14.86 -2.06
N GLY A 556 35.45 15.54 -1.42
CA GLY A 556 34.28 14.90 -0.82
C GLY A 556 33.19 14.62 -1.85
N SER A 557 32.91 13.33 -2.08
CA SER A 557 31.63 12.89 -2.63
C SER A 557 30.55 12.99 -1.54
N VAL A 558 29.33 13.33 -1.94
CA VAL A 558 28.16 13.25 -1.05
C VAL A 558 27.44 11.97 -1.40
N GLU A 559 27.59 10.95 -0.56
CA GLU A 559 26.76 9.75 -0.67
C GLU A 559 25.34 10.08 -0.20
N ILE A 560 24.37 9.74 -1.03
CA ILE A 560 22.96 9.91 -0.71
C ILE A 560 22.54 8.72 0.15
N PRO A 561 22.00 8.93 1.37
CA PRO A 561 21.46 7.83 2.16
C PRO A 561 20.34 7.11 1.39
N GLN A 562 20.28 5.79 1.46
CA GLN A 562 19.24 5.00 0.78
C GLN A 562 17.82 5.38 1.25
N GLU A 563 17.66 5.67 2.53
CA GLU A 563 16.42 6.21 3.12
C GLU A 563 15.96 7.50 2.43
N ALA A 564 16.91 8.33 1.99
CA ALA A 564 16.62 9.57 1.28
C ALA A 564 16.04 9.31 -0.09
N PHE A 565 16.61 8.34 -0.80
CA PHE A 565 16.15 7.93 -2.11
C PHE A 565 14.73 7.37 -2.04
N LEU A 566 14.47 6.48 -1.07
CA LEU A 566 13.14 5.91 -0.79
C LEU A 566 12.10 6.96 -0.39
N ALA A 567 12.48 7.94 0.45
CA ALA A 567 11.58 9.00 0.86
C ALA A 567 11.20 9.94 -0.29
N ILE A 568 12.09 10.16 -1.26
CA ILE A 568 11.79 10.98 -2.46
C ILE A 568 10.80 10.26 -3.37
N LEU A 569 10.96 8.95 -3.55
CA LEU A 569 10.11 8.12 -4.40
C LEU A 569 8.74 7.80 -3.79
N LYS A 570 8.67 7.63 -2.47
CA LYS A 570 7.39 7.55 -1.75
C LYS A 570 6.77 8.95 -1.67
N ASN A 571 5.89 9.25 -2.63
CA ASN A 571 4.92 10.33 -2.47
C ASN A 571 3.87 9.91 -1.46
N GLY A 572 4.18 10.07 -0.17
CA GLY A 572 3.27 9.73 0.92
C GLY A 572 3.26 10.86 1.95
N ILE A 573 2.10 11.49 2.08
CA ILE A 573 1.77 12.59 3.00
C ILE A 573 2.25 12.24 4.42
N SER A 574 3.20 12.97 4.98
CA SER A 574 3.48 12.92 6.41
C SER A 574 2.34 13.66 7.15
N MET A 575 1.23 12.97 7.37
CA MET A 575 0.05 13.56 7.98
C MET A 575 0.23 13.62 9.50
N ASN A 576 0.12 14.81 10.09
CA ASN A 576 0.30 15.00 11.52
C ASN A 576 -0.94 14.46 12.27
N PHE A 577 -0.88 13.20 12.70
CA PHE A 577 -1.96 12.52 13.43
C PHE A 577 -2.44 13.27 14.69
N ALA A 578 -1.57 14.07 15.33
CA ALA A 578 -1.96 14.88 16.49
C ALA A 578 -2.91 16.02 16.08
N LEU A 579 -2.67 16.63 14.91
CA LEU A 579 -3.54 17.67 14.37
C LEU A 579 -4.90 17.11 13.94
N ILE A 580 -4.91 15.93 13.32
CA ILE A 580 -6.15 15.23 12.94
C ILE A 580 -6.98 14.91 14.19
N LEU A 581 -6.35 14.32 15.22
CA LEU A 581 -7.04 13.97 16.45
C LEU A 581 -7.61 15.22 17.15
N PHE A 582 -6.85 16.32 17.16
CA PHE A 582 -7.33 17.60 17.68
C PHE A 582 -8.54 18.14 16.91
N ILE A 583 -8.48 18.14 15.58
CA ILE A 583 -9.59 18.58 14.71
C ILE A 583 -10.84 17.70 14.95
N LEU A 584 -10.66 16.37 15.05
CA LEU A 584 -11.75 15.44 15.34
C LEU A 584 -12.38 15.70 16.71
N VAL A 585 -11.60 15.95 17.77
CA VAL A 585 -12.12 16.30 19.10
C VAL A 585 -12.92 17.59 19.05
N VAL A 586 -12.42 18.63 18.35
CA VAL A 586 -13.11 19.92 18.24
C VAL A 586 -14.41 19.78 17.47
N LEU A 587 -14.41 19.12 16.31
CA LEU A 587 -15.60 18.95 15.48
C LEU A 587 -16.67 18.11 16.17
N THR A 588 -16.28 16.97 16.75
CA THR A 588 -17.22 16.10 17.48
C THR A 588 -17.74 16.76 18.76
N GLY A 589 -16.92 17.57 19.44
CA GLY A 589 -17.34 18.37 20.59
C GLY A 589 -18.34 19.47 20.25
N ILE A 590 -18.13 20.21 19.15
CA ILE A 590 -19.07 21.22 18.65
C ILE A 590 -20.41 20.57 18.29
N ALA A 591 -20.38 19.45 17.57
CA ALA A 591 -21.58 18.70 17.21
C ALA A 591 -22.36 18.22 18.45
N TRP A 592 -21.65 17.70 19.47
CA TRP A 592 -22.24 17.25 20.72
C TRP A 592 -22.90 18.39 21.52
N VAL A 593 -22.25 19.56 21.61
CA VAL A 593 -22.80 20.74 22.29
C VAL A 593 -24.03 21.28 21.55
N ALA A 594 -23.96 21.35 20.22
CA ALA A 594 -25.08 21.77 19.39
C ALA A 594 -26.29 20.84 19.56
N ASP A 595 -26.05 19.52 19.65
CA ASP A 595 -27.10 18.53 19.95
C ASP A 595 -27.84 18.86 21.25
N LYS A 596 -27.09 19.06 22.34
CA LYS A 596 -27.67 19.24 23.69
C LYS A 596 -28.38 20.58 23.86
N LEU A 597 -27.83 21.65 23.29
CA LEU A 597 -28.34 23.01 23.53
C LEU A 597 -29.39 23.45 22.50
N VAL A 598 -29.34 22.94 21.28
CA VAL A 598 -30.18 23.43 20.17
C VAL A 598 -31.13 22.34 19.68
N PHE A 599 -30.60 21.18 19.27
CA PHE A 599 -31.40 20.18 18.55
C PHE A 599 -32.27 19.32 19.48
N LEU A 600 -31.79 18.96 20.67
CA LEU A 600 -32.54 18.17 21.65
C LEU A 600 -33.78 18.91 22.19
N PRO A 601 -33.71 20.20 22.57
CA PRO A 601 -34.90 20.97 22.95
C PRO A 601 -35.92 21.11 21.81
N GLN A 602 -35.45 21.31 20.57
CA GLN A 602 -36.32 21.39 19.40
C GLN A 602 -37.05 20.07 19.13
N ARG A 603 -36.34 18.93 19.17
CA ARG A 603 -36.94 17.60 18.99
C ARG A 603 -37.94 17.26 20.09
N ARG A 604 -37.67 17.63 21.35
CA ARG A 604 -38.63 17.46 22.46
C ARG A 604 -39.92 18.24 22.22
N ARG A 605 -39.81 19.53 21.86
CA ARG A 605 -40.99 20.36 21.52
C ARG A 605 -41.77 19.78 20.34
N ALA A 606 -41.07 19.31 19.30
CA ALA A 606 -41.68 18.71 18.13
C ALA A 606 -42.36 17.36 18.42
N ALA A 607 -41.83 16.57 19.35
CA ALA A 607 -42.42 15.32 19.81
C ALA A 607 -43.65 15.57 20.69
N ASP A 608 -43.57 16.48 21.65
CA ASP A 608 -44.69 16.83 22.53
C ASP A 608 -45.86 17.46 21.75
N ALA A 609 -45.56 18.27 20.73
CA ALA A 609 -46.58 18.83 19.83
C ALA A 609 -47.30 17.74 19.00
N ALA A 610 -46.55 16.76 18.48
CA ALA A 610 -47.12 15.65 17.72
C ALA A 610 -48.02 14.75 18.58
N VAL A 611 -47.61 14.49 19.83
CA VAL A 611 -48.42 13.74 20.81
C VAL A 611 -49.70 14.51 21.17
N ALA A 612 -49.61 15.82 21.41
CA ALA A 612 -50.76 16.66 21.71
C ALA A 612 -51.75 16.79 20.54
N GLU A 613 -51.26 16.72 19.30
CA GLU A 613 -52.10 16.68 18.10
C GLU A 613 -52.85 15.35 17.98
N PHE A 614 -52.15 14.23 18.20
CA PHE A 614 -52.75 12.90 18.26
C PHE A 614 -53.84 12.80 19.34
N ASP A 615 -53.56 13.27 20.57
CA ASP A 615 -54.54 13.25 21.66
C ASP A 615 -55.81 14.06 21.33
N ARG A 616 -55.65 15.22 20.66
CA ARG A 616 -56.78 16.04 20.19
C ARG A 616 -57.60 15.35 19.10
N GLN A 617 -56.95 14.60 18.21
CA GLN A 617 -57.64 13.80 17.21
C GLN A 617 -58.38 12.62 17.85
N GLN A 618 -57.78 11.94 18.84
CA GLN A 618 -58.40 10.81 19.53
C GLN A 618 -59.63 11.21 20.36
N GLN A 619 -59.66 12.43 20.88
CA GLN A 619 -60.83 12.98 21.60
C GLN A 619 -62.02 13.29 20.68
N ARG A 620 -61.80 13.48 19.37
CA ARG A 620 -62.86 13.75 18.39
C ARG A 620 -63.51 12.49 17.82
N VAL A 621 -62.96 11.31 18.12
CA VAL A 621 -63.46 10.02 17.67
C VAL A 621 -64.49 9.49 18.67
N ASP A 622 -65.58 8.93 18.16
CA ASP A 622 -66.71 8.38 18.93
C ASP A 622 -66.24 7.30 19.93
N GLU A 623 -66.83 7.21 21.12
CA GLU A 623 -66.28 6.39 22.24
C GLU A 623 -66.09 4.90 21.90
N ARG A 624 -66.84 4.38 20.91
CA ARG A 624 -66.74 2.98 20.44
C ARG A 624 -65.53 2.70 19.54
N PHE A 625 -64.84 3.72 19.04
CA PHE A 625 -63.71 3.62 18.10
C PHE A 625 -62.39 4.16 18.67
N ARG A 626 -62.28 4.34 20.00
CA ARG A 626 -60.98 4.67 20.62
C ARG A 626 -60.02 3.52 20.46
N ASP A 627 -58.89 3.80 19.83
CA ASP A 627 -57.78 2.86 19.67
C ASP A 627 -57.27 2.37 21.05
N GLU A 628 -57.48 1.10 21.36
CA GLU A 628 -57.00 0.45 22.58
C GLU A 628 -55.47 0.51 22.70
N ASN A 629 -54.76 0.69 21.57
CA ASN A 629 -53.31 0.81 21.50
C ASN A 629 -52.81 2.26 21.53
N ALA A 630 -53.65 3.25 21.88
CA ALA A 630 -53.26 4.66 21.90
C ALA A 630 -52.04 4.96 22.80
N ALA A 631 -51.78 4.16 23.82
CA ALA A 631 -50.55 4.27 24.62
C ALA A 631 -49.30 3.85 23.80
N HIS A 632 -49.41 2.80 23.00
CA HIS A 632 -48.35 2.34 22.11
C HIS A 632 -48.10 3.35 20.98
N VAL A 633 -49.15 3.87 20.34
CA VAL A 633 -49.01 4.89 19.28
C VAL A 633 -48.38 6.17 19.80
N ARG A 634 -48.73 6.62 21.01
CA ARG A 634 -48.08 7.76 21.67
C ARG A 634 -46.59 7.52 21.90
N ALA A 635 -46.22 6.31 22.34
CA ALA A 635 -44.83 5.93 22.51
C ALA A 635 -44.07 5.95 21.17
N THR A 636 -44.63 5.33 20.12
CA THR A 636 -44.02 5.26 18.79
C THR A 636 -43.85 6.62 18.14
N LEU A 637 -44.86 7.50 18.21
CA LEU A 637 -44.78 8.87 17.66
C LEU A 637 -43.71 9.70 18.37
N ARG A 638 -43.61 9.56 19.70
CA ARG A 638 -42.61 10.26 20.50
C ARG A 638 -41.21 9.74 20.18
N GLU A 639 -41.06 8.43 19.99
CA GLU A 639 -39.80 7.78 19.62
C GLU A 639 -39.33 8.17 18.22
N GLN A 640 -40.23 8.18 17.23
CA GLN A 640 -39.94 8.64 15.86
C GLN A 640 -39.44 10.08 15.81
N ARG A 641 -40.07 11.00 16.57
CA ARG A 641 -39.68 12.43 16.62
C ARG A 641 -38.40 12.69 17.42
N LEU A 642 -38.00 11.76 18.29
CA LEU A 642 -36.77 11.85 19.09
C LEU A 642 -35.55 11.18 18.44
N ARG A 643 -35.73 10.45 17.33
CA ARG A 643 -34.61 9.83 16.58
C ARG A 643 -33.57 10.87 16.18
N GLN A 644 -32.30 10.52 16.40
CA GLN A 644 -31.18 11.40 16.10
C GLN A 644 -30.68 11.18 14.67
N PRO A 645 -30.23 12.22 13.96
CA PRO A 645 -29.43 12.04 12.75
C PRO A 645 -28.16 11.24 13.08
N TRP A 646 -27.81 10.29 12.21
CA TRP A 646 -26.70 9.35 12.43
C TRP A 646 -25.38 10.05 12.84
N TRP A 647 -25.04 11.18 12.23
CA TRP A 647 -23.81 11.92 12.53
C TRP A 647 -23.77 12.51 13.96
N LEU A 648 -24.92 12.86 14.54
CA LEU A 648 -25.03 13.33 15.93
C LEU A 648 -24.86 12.17 16.91
N GLU A 649 -25.45 11.02 16.59
CA GLU A 649 -25.35 9.79 17.39
C GLU A 649 -23.91 9.27 17.47
N TYR A 650 -23.22 9.23 16.33
CA TYR A 650 -21.79 8.89 16.29
C TYR A 650 -20.95 9.93 17.00
N SER A 651 -21.19 11.22 16.80
CA SER A 651 -20.43 12.28 17.49
C SER A 651 -20.57 12.20 19.01
N ALA A 652 -21.77 11.89 19.52
CA ALA A 652 -22.03 11.78 20.95
C ALA A 652 -21.40 10.54 21.58
N SER A 653 -21.28 9.45 20.82
CA SER A 653 -20.68 8.20 21.28
C SER A 653 -19.16 8.25 21.21
N PHE A 654 -18.61 8.85 20.15
CA PHE A 654 -17.17 8.91 19.94
C PHE A 654 -16.49 10.08 20.64
N PHE A 655 -17.15 11.23 20.83
CA PHE A 655 -16.54 12.38 21.51
C PHE A 655 -15.91 12.03 22.87
N PRO A 656 -16.56 11.35 23.83
CA PRO A 656 -15.93 11.01 25.10
C PRO A 656 -14.77 10.04 24.94
N VAL A 657 -14.81 9.12 23.96
CA VAL A 657 -13.74 8.17 23.68
C VAL A 657 -12.54 8.87 23.04
N ILE A 658 -12.76 9.71 22.03
CA ILE A 658 -11.71 10.47 21.34
C ILE A 658 -11.11 11.50 22.30
N LEU A 659 -11.91 12.16 23.13
CA LEU A 659 -11.43 13.06 24.18
C LEU A 659 -10.60 12.31 25.22
N LEU A 660 -11.04 11.14 25.66
CA LEU A 660 -10.30 10.29 26.60
C LEU A 660 -8.95 9.86 25.99
N VAL A 661 -8.95 9.37 24.75
CA VAL A 661 -7.73 9.00 24.02
C VAL A 661 -6.82 10.21 23.83
N PHE A 662 -7.37 11.38 23.49
CA PHE A 662 -6.62 12.62 23.34
C PHE A 662 -5.98 13.06 24.66
N VAL A 663 -6.71 13.01 25.78
CA VAL A 663 -6.22 13.36 27.12
C VAL A 663 -5.17 12.36 27.58
N LEU A 664 -5.43 11.05 27.45
CA LEU A 664 -4.47 9.98 27.76
C LEU A 664 -3.18 10.16 26.96
N ARG A 665 -3.30 10.40 25.64
CA ARG A 665 -2.15 10.60 24.74
C ARG A 665 -1.39 11.90 25.02
N SER A 666 -2.11 12.98 25.35
CA SER A 666 -1.52 14.30 25.54
C SER A 666 -0.78 14.42 26.87
N PHE A 667 -1.23 13.72 27.91
CA PHE A 667 -0.77 13.97 29.28
C PHE A 667 -0.27 12.74 30.05
N ILE A 668 -0.57 11.51 29.63
CA ILE A 668 -0.35 10.32 30.47
C ILE A 668 0.60 9.33 29.79
N VAL A 669 0.28 8.84 28.59
CA VAL A 669 1.05 7.79 27.90
C VAL A 669 1.29 8.13 26.43
N GLU A 670 2.52 7.96 25.96
CA GLU A 670 2.88 8.10 24.55
C GLU A 670 3.57 6.84 24.00
N PRO A 671 3.14 6.32 22.84
CA PRO A 671 3.79 5.19 22.21
C PRO A 671 5.02 5.62 21.40
N PHE A 672 6.11 4.85 21.51
CA PHE A 672 7.31 5.00 20.69
C PHE A 672 7.69 3.67 20.05
N LYS A 673 8.22 3.71 18.82
CA LYS A 673 8.84 2.54 18.18
C LYS A 673 10.35 2.62 18.37
N ILE A 674 11.00 1.53 18.74
CA ILE A 674 12.45 1.44 18.91
C ILE A 674 13.13 1.28 17.54
N PRO A 675 13.95 2.26 17.10
CA PRO A 675 14.52 2.25 15.76
C PRO A 675 15.95 1.70 15.70
N SER A 676 16.61 1.50 16.85
CA SER A 676 18.05 1.15 16.89
C SER A 676 18.39 0.21 18.06
N GLY A 677 19.49 -0.55 17.92
CA GLY A 677 19.93 -1.56 18.88
C GLY A 677 20.67 -1.04 20.12
N SER A 678 20.60 0.26 20.42
CA SER A 678 21.39 0.86 21.52
C SER A 678 20.94 0.48 22.93
N MET A 679 19.73 -0.06 23.06
CA MET A 679 19.15 -0.54 24.31
C MET A 679 19.07 -2.07 24.37
N VAL A 680 19.70 -2.78 23.43
CA VAL A 680 19.81 -4.25 23.48
C VAL A 680 20.68 -4.65 24.67
N PRO A 681 20.28 -5.64 25.48
CA PRO A 681 19.20 -6.60 25.24
C PRO A 681 17.85 -6.21 25.88
N THR A 682 17.76 -5.11 26.63
CA THR A 682 16.53 -4.68 27.30
C THR A 682 15.42 -4.36 26.30
N LEU A 683 15.71 -3.56 25.28
CA LEU A 683 14.77 -3.22 24.21
C LEU A 683 15.34 -3.60 22.84
N LEU A 684 14.52 -4.28 22.03
CA LEU A 684 14.88 -4.76 20.70
C LEU A 684 14.41 -3.78 19.63
N VAL A 685 15.07 -3.81 18.47
CA VAL A 685 14.64 -3.04 17.30
C VAL A 685 13.25 -3.52 16.87
N GLY A 686 12.34 -2.57 16.64
CA GLY A 686 10.96 -2.86 16.27
C GLY A 686 10.00 -3.02 17.46
N ASP A 687 10.48 -3.04 18.71
CA ASP A 687 9.59 -2.96 19.88
C ASP A 687 8.79 -1.65 19.83
N PHE A 688 7.50 -1.74 20.10
CA PHE A 688 6.65 -0.60 20.42
C PHE A 688 6.52 -0.53 21.94
N ILE A 689 6.96 0.59 22.51
CA ILE A 689 6.96 0.84 23.94
C ILE A 689 5.95 1.92 24.32
N LEU A 690 5.47 1.85 25.56
CA LEU A 690 4.69 2.91 26.19
C LEU A 690 5.58 3.70 27.16
N VAL A 691 5.49 5.02 27.04
CA VAL A 691 6.24 5.98 27.85
C VAL A 691 5.27 6.73 28.73
N ASN A 692 5.51 6.70 30.04
CA ASN A 692 4.74 7.42 31.04
C ASN A 692 5.30 8.84 31.19
N LYS A 693 4.49 9.84 30.79
CA LYS A 693 4.82 11.27 30.89
C LYS A 693 4.56 11.83 32.29
N TYR A 694 3.70 11.19 33.07
CA TYR A 694 3.32 11.64 34.41
C TYR A 694 4.44 11.48 35.43
N ASP A 695 5.26 10.42 35.31
CA ASP A 695 6.32 10.11 36.28
C ASP A 695 7.31 11.25 36.48
N TYR A 696 7.68 11.96 35.41
CA TYR A 696 8.62 13.09 35.46
C TYR A 696 7.96 14.46 35.41
N GLY A 697 6.63 14.50 35.55
CA GLY A 697 5.83 15.71 35.67
C GLY A 697 5.14 16.15 34.38
N ILE A 698 3.93 16.70 34.52
CA ILE A 698 3.12 17.17 33.40
C ILE A 698 3.64 18.53 32.92
N ARG A 699 4.00 18.62 31.64
CA ARG A 699 4.36 19.87 30.95
C ARG A 699 3.23 20.32 30.01
N LEU A 700 2.94 21.61 29.98
CA LEU A 700 1.97 22.16 29.03
C LEU A 700 2.50 22.05 27.59
N PRO A 701 1.72 21.52 26.63
CA PRO A 701 2.15 21.30 25.25
C PRO A 701 2.68 22.56 24.52
N ILE A 702 2.28 23.75 24.96
CA ILE A 702 2.54 25.02 24.26
C ILE A 702 3.60 25.87 24.99
N ILE A 703 3.70 25.78 26.31
CA ILE A 703 4.52 26.68 27.14
C ILE A 703 5.73 25.94 27.74
N ASP A 704 5.78 24.61 27.60
CA ASP A 704 6.83 23.70 28.13
C ASP A 704 7.12 23.89 29.63
N LYS A 705 6.14 24.45 30.36
CA LYS A 705 6.23 24.72 31.80
C LYS A 705 5.74 23.48 32.55
N LYS A 706 6.58 22.96 33.44
CA LYS A 706 6.24 21.88 34.39
C LYS A 706 5.20 22.41 35.39
N ILE A 707 3.98 21.86 35.38
CA ILE A 707 2.89 22.29 36.28
C ILE A 707 2.85 21.43 37.53
N ILE A 708 3.09 20.12 37.38
CA ILE A 708 3.06 19.13 38.45
C ILE A 708 4.39 18.39 38.40
N SER A 709 5.11 18.31 39.52
CA SER A 709 6.32 17.50 39.67
C SER A 709 6.00 16.30 40.56
N ASN A 710 6.04 15.10 40.02
CA ASN A 710 5.68 13.88 40.74
C ASN A 710 6.92 13.16 41.31
N ARG A 711 7.89 12.82 40.46
CA ARG A 711 9.17 12.21 40.85
C ARG A 711 10.29 12.69 39.93
N ASP A 712 11.51 12.77 40.46
CA ASP A 712 12.71 13.00 39.64
C ASP A 712 13.26 11.67 39.11
N PRO A 713 13.83 11.63 37.89
CA PRO A 713 14.49 10.45 37.35
C PRO A 713 15.53 9.87 38.30
N GLN A 714 15.47 8.56 38.49
CA GLN A 714 16.40 7.83 39.36
C GLN A 714 17.35 6.97 38.54
N ARG A 715 18.49 6.62 39.15
CA ARG A 715 19.44 5.68 38.56
C ARG A 715 18.73 4.36 38.23
N GLY A 716 18.97 3.84 37.03
CA GLY A 716 18.34 2.63 36.51
C GLY A 716 17.04 2.86 35.74
N ASP A 717 16.43 4.05 35.78
CA ASP A 717 15.25 4.34 34.95
C ASP A 717 15.60 4.36 33.45
N VAL A 718 14.76 3.76 32.61
CA VAL A 718 14.85 3.88 31.14
C VAL A 718 13.98 5.07 30.71
N VAL A 719 14.60 6.06 30.08
CA VAL A 719 13.97 7.35 29.78
C VAL A 719 13.99 7.65 28.30
N VAL A 720 12.87 8.18 27.79
CA VAL A 720 12.80 8.80 26.47
C VAL A 720 13.01 10.30 26.63
N PHE A 721 13.87 10.86 25.79
CA PHE A 721 14.21 12.28 25.83
C PHE A 721 14.51 12.81 24.43
N ARG A 722 14.18 14.08 24.21
CA ARG A 722 14.55 14.79 22.99
C ARG A 722 16.04 15.07 23.01
N TYR A 723 16.74 14.73 21.93
CA TYR A 723 18.17 14.92 21.81
C TYR A 723 18.54 16.40 22.02
N PRO A 724 19.45 16.75 22.96
CA PRO A 724 19.63 18.15 23.34
C PRO A 724 20.10 19.11 22.24
N LYS A 725 20.73 18.62 21.18
CA LYS A 725 21.11 19.43 20.02
C LYS A 725 20.05 19.53 18.95
N ASP A 726 19.19 18.51 18.85
CA ASP A 726 18.14 18.45 17.85
C ASP A 726 16.86 17.89 18.48
N GLY A 727 15.96 18.80 18.84
CA GLY A 727 14.73 18.46 19.54
C GLY A 727 13.71 17.66 18.70
N SER A 728 13.95 17.45 17.40
CA SER A 728 13.13 16.56 16.57
C SER A 728 13.55 15.09 16.63
N ILE A 729 14.67 14.77 17.28
CA ILE A 729 15.17 13.40 17.43
C ILE A 729 14.92 12.94 18.86
N ASP A 730 14.22 11.82 19.02
CA ASP A 730 14.00 11.20 20.33
C ASP A 730 14.98 10.04 20.56
N TYR A 731 15.61 10.03 21.73
CA TYR A 731 16.49 8.96 22.19
C TYR A 731 15.92 8.27 23.41
N ILE A 732 16.25 6.99 23.53
CA ILE A 732 15.96 6.17 24.69
C ILE A 732 17.27 5.67 25.29
N LYS A 733 17.48 5.92 26.58
CA LYS A 733 18.69 5.54 27.33
C LYS A 733 18.34 5.26 28.80
N ARG A 734 19.23 4.57 29.49
CA ARG A 734 19.14 4.35 30.94
C ARG A 734 19.84 5.47 31.70
N VAL A 735 19.19 5.98 32.76
CA VAL A 735 19.78 6.96 33.66
C VAL A 735 20.82 6.28 34.53
N VAL A 736 22.06 6.75 34.44
CA VAL A 736 23.21 6.23 35.18
C VAL A 736 23.59 7.18 36.32
N GLY A 737 23.66 8.49 36.02
CA GLY A 737 23.98 9.54 37.00
C GLY A 737 22.84 10.54 37.15
N VAL A 738 22.57 10.92 38.39
CA VAL A 738 21.59 11.97 38.76
C VAL A 738 22.33 13.26 39.18
N PRO A 739 21.63 14.41 39.29
CA PRO A 739 22.26 15.68 39.65
C PRO A 739 23.19 15.58 40.87
N GLY A 740 24.43 16.03 40.73
CA GLY A 740 25.45 16.01 41.78
C GLY A 740 26.40 14.81 41.77
N ASP A 741 26.07 13.74 41.04
CA ASP A 741 26.90 12.55 40.97
C ASP A 741 28.24 12.78 40.27
N ALA A 742 29.29 12.11 40.76
CA ALA A 742 30.52 11.90 40.02
C ALA A 742 30.45 10.54 39.32
N VAL A 743 30.28 10.53 38.01
CA VAL A 743 30.18 9.31 37.19
C VAL A 743 31.48 9.12 36.42
N ALA A 744 32.08 7.94 36.51
CA ALA A 744 33.25 7.60 35.72
C ALA A 744 33.05 6.25 35.02
N TYR A 745 33.22 6.25 33.71
CA TYR A 745 33.27 5.06 32.88
C TYR A 745 34.70 4.92 32.36
N GLN A 746 35.48 4.06 33.04
CA GLN A 746 36.91 3.88 32.78
C GLN A 746 37.22 2.41 32.58
N ASP A 747 38.03 2.09 31.56
CA ASP A 747 38.43 0.72 31.22
C ASP A 747 37.21 -0.21 31.09
N LYS A 748 36.12 0.32 30.55
CA LYS A 748 34.80 -0.30 30.37
C LYS A 748 34.02 -0.61 31.65
N HIS A 749 34.47 -0.12 32.81
CA HIS A 749 33.79 -0.26 34.08
C HIS A 749 33.15 1.04 34.55
N LEU A 750 31.93 0.94 35.07
CA LEU A 750 31.20 2.07 35.62
C LEU A 750 31.43 2.23 37.13
N THR A 751 31.75 3.45 37.54
CA THR A 751 31.84 3.87 38.94
C THR A 751 30.99 5.10 39.17
N ILE A 752 30.31 5.17 40.31
CA ILE A 752 29.49 6.31 40.69
C ILE A 752 29.87 6.73 42.11
N ASN A 753 30.24 8.00 42.28
CA ASN A 753 30.72 8.58 43.53
C ASN A 753 31.93 7.83 44.14
N GLY A 754 32.77 7.25 43.29
CA GLY A 754 33.96 6.48 43.68
C GLY A 754 33.69 5.00 43.99
N GLU A 755 32.43 4.57 44.02
CA GLU A 755 32.06 3.16 44.22
C GLU A 755 31.84 2.48 42.86
N ALA A 756 32.40 1.28 42.70
CA ALA A 756 32.18 0.47 41.51
C ALA A 756 30.74 -0.04 41.46
N VAL A 757 30.10 0.10 40.30
CA VAL A 757 28.78 -0.48 40.08
C VAL A 757 28.93 -2.00 39.95
N PRO A 758 28.20 -2.81 40.75
CA PRO A 758 28.34 -4.26 40.68
C PRO A 758 27.91 -4.81 39.31
N GLU A 759 28.82 -5.55 38.69
CA GLU A 759 28.62 -6.25 37.42
C GLU A 759 28.93 -7.75 37.60
N SER A 760 28.03 -8.62 37.15
CA SER A 760 28.26 -10.08 37.13
C SER A 760 28.07 -10.64 35.72
N PRO A 761 28.93 -11.56 35.26
CA PRO A 761 28.80 -12.15 33.92
C PRO A 761 27.48 -12.93 33.79
N MET A 762 26.88 -12.85 32.62
CA MET A 762 25.67 -13.57 32.20
C MET A 762 26.04 -14.49 31.01
N PRO A 763 25.19 -15.47 30.64
CA PRO A 763 25.35 -16.19 29.38
C PRO A 763 25.48 -15.21 28.21
N ASP A 764 26.40 -15.47 27.29
CA ASP A 764 26.63 -14.58 26.15
C ASP A 764 25.34 -14.39 25.34
N TYR A 765 25.10 -13.15 24.93
CA TYR A 765 23.94 -12.79 24.14
C TYR A 765 24.14 -13.25 22.70
N LEU A 766 23.21 -14.08 22.20
CA LEU A 766 23.16 -14.43 20.79
C LEU A 766 22.47 -13.29 20.03
N ASP A 767 23.25 -12.55 19.26
CA ASP A 767 22.73 -11.53 18.36
C ASP A 767 22.11 -12.20 17.12
N GLU A 768 20.87 -12.68 17.25
CA GLU A 768 20.12 -13.35 16.19
C GLU A 768 19.75 -12.40 15.04
N ASP A 769 19.70 -11.08 15.30
CA ASP A 769 19.48 -10.06 14.28
C ASP A 769 20.66 -9.95 13.30
N ARG A 770 21.83 -10.53 13.62
CA ARG A 770 22.94 -10.68 12.67
C ARG A 770 22.75 -11.84 11.70
N LEU A 771 21.99 -12.88 12.07
CA LEU A 771 21.63 -13.98 11.17
C LEU A 771 20.67 -13.48 10.07
N SER A 772 19.75 -12.57 10.40
CA SER A 772 18.88 -11.90 9.41
C SER A 772 19.61 -10.88 8.53
N MET A 773 20.81 -10.45 8.92
CA MET A 773 21.74 -9.61 8.14
C MET A 773 22.86 -10.41 7.44
N GLY A 774 22.75 -11.74 7.33
CA GLY A 774 23.72 -12.59 6.62
C GLY A 774 25.11 -12.68 7.26
N GLN A 775 25.27 -12.22 8.50
CA GLN A 775 26.51 -12.36 9.28
C GLN A 775 26.43 -13.60 10.17
N SER A 776 27.59 -14.22 10.43
CA SER A 776 27.66 -15.30 11.42
C SER A 776 27.22 -14.78 12.79
N ALA A 777 26.29 -15.51 13.43
CA ALA A 777 25.80 -15.16 14.76
C ALA A 777 27.00 -14.95 15.69
N LYS A 778 27.15 -13.73 16.20
CA LYS A 778 28.26 -13.39 17.10
C LYS A 778 27.70 -13.39 18.52
N TYR A 779 28.25 -14.26 19.35
CA TYR A 779 28.06 -14.17 20.79
C TYR A 779 28.71 -12.89 21.31
N VAL A 780 27.91 -12.02 21.92
CA VAL A 780 28.38 -10.78 22.55
C VAL A 780 28.36 -10.97 24.05
N ARG A 781 29.44 -10.57 24.75
CA ARG A 781 29.50 -10.72 26.20
C ARG A 781 28.42 -9.90 26.88
N GLN A 782 27.64 -10.59 27.70
CA GLN A 782 26.54 -10.02 28.46
C GLN A 782 26.88 -9.98 29.95
N TYR A 783 26.45 -8.92 30.62
CA TYR A 783 26.62 -8.72 32.05
C TYR A 783 25.29 -8.30 32.68
N SER A 784 25.10 -8.61 33.95
CA SER A 784 24.06 -8.04 34.79
C SER A 784 24.67 -6.93 35.63
N GLU A 785 24.22 -5.69 35.42
CA GLU A 785 24.64 -4.50 36.18
C GLU A 785 23.53 -4.12 37.18
N THR A 786 23.90 -3.66 38.37
CA THR A 786 22.93 -3.21 39.39
C THR A 786 22.98 -1.69 39.58
N LEU A 787 21.98 -0.96 39.08
CA LEU A 787 21.85 0.48 39.26
C LEU A 787 20.60 0.83 40.07
N GLY A 788 20.76 1.65 41.11
CA GLY A 788 19.64 2.12 41.93
C GLY A 788 18.83 1.00 42.61
N GLY A 789 19.47 -0.15 42.87
CA GLY A 789 18.82 -1.34 43.45
C GLY A 789 18.10 -2.24 42.44
N LYS A 790 18.13 -1.91 41.14
CA LYS A 790 17.55 -2.73 40.06
C LYS A 790 18.67 -3.40 39.26
N ARG A 791 18.44 -4.67 38.89
CA ARG A 791 19.31 -5.41 37.98
C ARG A 791 18.81 -5.28 36.55
N HIS A 792 19.71 -5.08 35.61
CA HIS A 792 19.41 -5.11 34.19
C HIS A 792 20.57 -5.73 33.42
N ALA A 793 20.24 -6.29 32.27
CA ALA A 793 21.23 -6.84 31.36
C ALA A 793 21.87 -5.73 30.50
N LEU A 794 23.17 -5.86 30.24
CA LEU A 794 23.90 -4.99 29.32
C LEU A 794 24.87 -5.79 28.47
N LEU A 795 25.22 -5.26 27.31
CA LEU A 795 26.29 -5.78 26.44
C LEU A 795 27.53 -4.89 26.56
N ASN A 796 28.68 -5.50 26.80
CA ASN A 796 29.97 -4.82 26.93
C ASN A 796 31.12 -5.76 26.55
N ASP A 797 31.53 -5.77 25.29
CA ASP A 797 32.53 -6.65 24.71
C ASP A 797 33.95 -6.16 25.04
N PRO A 798 34.73 -6.83 25.90
CA PRO A 798 36.07 -6.37 26.27
C PRO A 798 37.08 -6.36 25.11
N ALA A 799 36.75 -6.91 23.93
CA ALA A 799 37.56 -6.75 22.73
C ALA A 799 37.46 -5.35 22.10
N VAL A 800 36.42 -4.56 22.43
CA VAL A 800 36.25 -3.19 21.96
C VAL A 800 36.99 -2.23 22.90
N PRO A 801 37.84 -1.32 22.39
CA PRO A 801 38.61 -0.41 23.24
C PRO A 801 37.70 0.56 24.02
N PRO A 802 38.05 0.94 25.26
CA PRO A 802 37.26 1.83 26.12
C PRO A 802 37.28 3.31 25.68
N PHE A 803 37.97 3.61 24.58
CA PHE A 803 38.23 4.98 24.15
C PHE A 803 36.97 5.71 23.71
N VAL A 804 36.70 6.86 24.33
CA VAL A 804 35.55 7.71 24.01
C VAL A 804 36.04 9.10 23.64
N ILE A 805 35.65 9.57 22.45
CA ILE A 805 35.87 10.97 22.04
C ILE A 805 34.61 11.78 22.35
N GLY A 806 34.72 12.72 23.30
CA GLY A 806 33.65 13.66 23.60
C GLY A 806 33.46 14.73 22.52
N ALA A 807 32.20 15.04 22.19
CA ALA A 807 31.80 16.10 21.28
C ALA A 807 32.19 17.49 21.84
N ASP A 808 32.73 18.35 20.97
CA ASP A 808 33.34 19.63 21.38
C ASP A 808 32.32 20.71 21.81
N ASP A 809 31.05 20.54 21.45
CA ASP A 809 30.03 21.58 21.33
C ASP A 809 28.77 21.33 22.19
N TYR A 810 28.90 20.53 23.26
CA TYR A 810 27.82 20.26 24.20
C TYR A 810 27.90 21.11 25.49
N PRO A 811 26.76 21.60 26.02
CA PRO A 811 26.72 22.32 27.29
C PRO A 811 27.29 21.48 28.45
N TYR A 812 27.99 22.14 29.38
CA TYR A 812 28.63 21.51 30.55
C TYR A 812 29.70 20.47 30.23
N ARG A 813 30.27 20.46 29.02
CA ARG A 813 31.38 19.59 28.65
C ARG A 813 32.56 19.70 29.62
N ASP A 814 32.86 20.89 30.14
CA ASP A 814 33.97 21.12 31.07
C ASP A 814 33.81 20.35 32.40
N ASN A 815 32.61 19.85 32.69
CA ASN A 815 32.38 18.94 33.81
C ASN A 815 32.84 17.50 33.52
N CYS A 816 33.26 17.20 32.29
CA CYS A 816 33.71 15.90 31.83
C CYS A 816 35.18 15.92 31.40
N HIS A 817 35.95 14.99 31.92
CA HIS A 817 37.35 14.74 31.58
C HIS A 817 37.47 13.45 30.78
N TYR A 818 37.99 13.57 29.57
CA TYR A 818 38.19 12.47 28.62
C TYR A 818 39.66 12.06 28.61
N ASN A 819 39.91 10.76 28.60
CA ASN A 819 41.25 10.18 28.47
C ASN A 819 41.20 8.89 27.65
N ASP A 820 42.36 8.27 27.44
CA ASP A 820 42.47 7.04 26.64
C ASP A 820 41.72 5.83 27.26
N ARG A 821 41.31 5.96 28.53
CA ARG A 821 40.58 4.94 29.29
C ARG A 821 39.07 5.19 29.34
N GLY A 822 38.58 6.34 28.87
CA GLY A 822 37.15 6.66 28.85
C GLY A 822 36.85 8.08 29.33
N VAL A 823 35.83 8.23 30.18
CA VAL A 823 35.28 9.53 30.59
C VAL A 823 34.93 9.59 32.07
N MET A 824 35.21 10.72 32.71
CA MET A 824 34.80 11.05 34.07
C MET A 824 34.02 12.36 34.08
N CYS A 825 32.81 12.38 34.62
CA CYS A 825 31.90 13.50 34.57
C CYS A 825 31.32 13.82 35.94
N LYS A 826 31.16 15.11 36.26
CA LYS A 826 30.36 15.58 37.39
C LYS A 826 29.01 16.12 36.91
N VAL A 827 27.92 15.42 37.26
CA VAL A 827 26.58 15.72 36.78
C VAL A 827 26.09 17.07 37.33
N PRO A 828 25.79 18.07 36.48
CA PRO A 828 25.35 19.38 36.94
C PRO A 828 23.91 19.35 37.48
N PRO A 829 23.51 20.35 38.30
CA PRO A 829 22.14 20.49 38.77
C PRO A 829 21.11 20.46 37.61
N GLY A 830 20.01 19.72 37.79
CA GLY A 830 18.93 19.61 36.80
C GLY A 830 19.32 18.86 35.51
N HIS A 831 20.40 18.08 35.52
CA HIS A 831 20.83 17.27 34.40
C HIS A 831 21.07 15.81 34.81
N TYR A 832 21.07 14.92 33.82
CA TYR A 832 21.22 13.48 34.00
C TYR A 832 22.30 12.94 33.07
N PHE A 833 23.06 11.95 33.54
CA PHE A 833 24.02 11.19 32.73
C PHE A 833 23.36 9.87 32.33
N VAL A 834 23.21 9.63 31.03
CA VAL A 834 22.48 8.48 30.48
C VAL A 834 23.37 7.61 29.61
N MET A 835 23.17 6.30 29.64
CA MET A 835 23.93 5.33 28.84
C MET A 835 22.99 4.33 28.18
N GLY A 836 23.41 3.76 27.05
CA GLY A 836 22.71 2.62 26.46
C GLY A 836 23.07 1.32 27.17
N ASP A 837 22.16 0.35 27.11
CA ASP A 837 22.42 -1.00 27.63
C ASP A 837 23.33 -1.80 26.69
N ASN A 838 23.39 -1.44 25.40
CA ASN A 838 24.45 -1.88 24.51
C ASN A 838 25.61 -0.86 24.57
N ARG A 839 26.55 -1.07 25.50
CA ARG A 839 27.60 -0.09 25.80
C ARG A 839 28.53 0.14 24.62
N ASP A 840 28.75 -0.84 23.75
CA ASP A 840 29.62 -0.66 22.57
C ASP A 840 28.89 -0.10 21.36
N ASN A 841 27.56 -0.18 21.32
CA ASN A 841 26.73 0.33 20.23
C ASN A 841 25.69 1.35 20.73
N SER A 842 26.16 2.41 21.40
CA SER A 842 25.27 3.44 21.94
C SER A 842 25.89 4.83 21.86
N ALA A 843 25.20 5.74 21.15
CA ALA A 843 25.46 7.16 21.19
C ALA A 843 24.78 7.79 22.42
N ASP A 844 25.54 7.99 23.50
CA ASP A 844 25.03 8.41 24.80
C ASP A 844 25.91 9.44 25.52
N SER A 845 25.65 9.70 26.81
CA SER A 845 26.30 10.76 27.57
C SER A 845 27.82 10.66 27.63
N ARG A 846 28.40 9.49 27.33
CA ARG A 846 29.85 9.37 27.13
C ARG A 846 30.32 10.30 26.02
N TYR A 847 29.61 10.35 24.90
CA TYR A 847 30.00 11.14 23.74
C TYR A 847 29.57 12.59 23.84
N TRP A 848 28.40 12.88 24.40
CA TRP A 848 27.82 14.22 24.34
C TRP A 848 27.51 14.87 25.70
N GLY A 849 27.82 14.24 26.83
CA GLY A 849 27.55 14.83 28.14
C GLY A 849 26.09 14.68 28.57
N PHE A 850 25.49 15.70 29.19
CA PHE A 850 24.30 15.48 30.03
C PHE A 850 22.95 15.82 29.36
N VAL A 851 21.89 15.12 29.76
CA VAL A 851 20.50 15.44 29.40
C VAL A 851 19.94 16.44 30.41
N PRO A 852 19.56 17.66 30.01
CA PRO A 852 18.83 18.55 30.91
C PRO A 852 17.42 18.03 31.19
N ASP A 853 16.87 18.29 32.38
CA ASP A 853 15.51 17.85 32.76
C ASP A 853 14.47 18.21 31.70
N ARG A 854 14.53 19.44 31.16
CA ARG A 854 13.60 19.96 30.13
C ARG A 854 13.54 19.12 28.84
N ASN A 855 14.53 18.26 28.60
CA ASN A 855 14.58 17.40 27.43
C ASN A 855 13.94 16.02 27.66
N LEU A 856 13.71 15.64 28.91
CA LEU A 856 13.04 14.39 29.26
C LEU A 856 11.57 14.43 28.81
N VAL A 857 11.14 13.38 28.11
CA VAL A 857 9.76 13.17 27.65
C VAL A 857 8.99 12.31 28.63
N GLY A 858 9.59 11.22 29.12
CA GLY A 858 8.97 10.34 30.11
C GLY A 858 9.75 9.06 30.38
N ARG A 859 9.23 8.23 31.29
CA ARG A 859 9.81 6.94 31.64
C ARG A 859 9.21 5.83 30.79
N ALA A 860 10.04 5.07 30.09
CA ALA A 860 9.59 3.86 29.41
C ALA A 860 9.31 2.78 30.47
N PHE A 861 8.20 2.05 30.32
CA PHE A 861 7.77 1.09 31.35
C PHE A 861 7.13 -0.19 30.83
N PHE A 862 6.77 -0.27 29.54
CA PHE A 862 6.05 -1.42 29.00
C PHE A 862 6.30 -1.58 27.50
N VAL A 863 6.61 -2.80 27.04
CA VAL A 863 6.56 -3.16 25.62
C VAL A 863 5.15 -3.65 25.33
N TRP A 864 4.41 -2.96 24.47
CA TRP A 864 3.02 -3.32 24.17
C TRP A 864 2.86 -4.12 22.89
N LEU A 865 3.83 -4.07 21.96
CA LEU A 865 3.79 -4.83 20.72
C LEU A 865 5.20 -4.97 20.10
N ASN A 866 5.47 -6.12 19.48
CA ASN A 866 6.54 -6.29 18.51
C ASN A 866 5.99 -7.21 17.41
N PHE A 867 5.96 -6.72 16.16
CA PHE A 867 5.35 -7.46 15.04
C PHE A 867 6.12 -8.72 14.66
N SER A 868 7.44 -8.75 14.87
CA SER A 868 8.29 -9.89 14.54
C SER A 868 8.34 -10.92 15.67
N ASN A 869 8.05 -10.52 16.91
CA ASN A 869 8.11 -11.40 18.08
C ASN A 869 7.06 -11.02 19.13
N LEU A 870 5.85 -11.59 19.01
CA LEU A 870 4.73 -11.33 19.92
C LEU A 870 5.01 -11.71 21.39
N LYS A 871 6.00 -12.57 21.67
CA LYS A 871 6.39 -12.92 23.05
C LYS A 871 7.04 -11.76 23.81
N ARG A 872 7.37 -10.67 23.12
CA ARG A 872 7.93 -9.44 23.72
C ARG A 872 6.91 -8.59 24.47
N VAL A 873 5.61 -8.84 24.30
CA VAL A 873 4.57 -8.05 24.99
C VAL A 873 4.72 -8.24 26.51
N GLY A 874 4.90 -7.14 27.23
CA GLY A 874 5.13 -7.12 28.68
C GLY A 874 6.57 -7.41 29.13
N SER A 875 7.49 -7.78 28.24
CA SER A 875 8.89 -8.08 28.60
C SER A 875 9.75 -6.79 28.62
N PHE A 876 9.59 -5.98 29.67
CA PHE A 876 10.33 -4.72 29.82
C PHE A 876 11.53 -4.80 30.79
N GLU A 877 11.60 -5.84 31.63
CA GLU A 877 12.69 -6.06 32.61
C GLU A 877 13.63 -7.20 32.21
#